data_AF-A0A419WF32-F1
#
_entry.id   AF-A0A419WF32-F1
#
_cell.length_a   1.000
_cell.length_b   1.000
_cell.length_c   1.000
_cell.angle_alpha   90.00
_cell.angle_beta   90.00
_cell.angle_gamma   90.00
#
_symmetry.space_group_name_H-M   'P 1'
#
loop_
_entity.id
_entity.type
_entity.pdbx_description
1 polymer ?
#
loop_
_entity_poly.entity_id
_entity_poly.type
_entity_poly.pdbx_seq_one_letter_code
_entity_poly.pdbx_strand_id
1 'polypeptide(L)'
;MKNFILRRLLIPAVYLFVFSVVLYGCGASGMFSEGKGEFRLAKEEMNKGNSLKGLDHAFNAIIIDSEVKSFKKFVYTHFDNSLTKTKSFLSSSENTSSISDAEKRVEKLQLLVSIYSKIQQVELPFVDPKGKWEWTTSFVDYSEQANASVKYAFDLIMTNGKADIDASRVQDAYEKFIKAYNKYCVSEIRTETAQKITKYFTDFAEENQKSNEIPTLELAHKAWGYALKFTPSLTLASQSRKGVANKISEIYYKNGLELFNSKKVDNNIQSVDQFKLALKWNASHPDAKNSLQAATEKIAEYYYASAIKLEKSKSEKDKIIALYRNAQKWIPDYKDSMYRIYSLQVGSELVSLKKNLAETRKQYTALTGRINTVSTAVNKSCEVMDMLTYVSDQTRSLNTKMKNVGSTLKAFNLIPIVGTVSGVTSKSLSIAQKPIGGLVGKFNTIEKPFIDPTKTAVHNVKVAVDGLKGVVVTTKDVLKKSEVTVATIDDCIKTLKKENDFKKVEGAIKEVNKGLKGASDQMRSLNSSLTTFEKGAKALAVMHNPAKKIKNGLGKIKKPLDKASKVTHEMDKVLKKEFEVLGKKLSLHKALTAGGIVAEKIADLGMKAAKPIMNKMKIKFPTVPGVDELKGKLDVVKNEYNNIKMNTTKIKDSYQKYSDFQGIISKNLNKIVETTGCSIHVEENQEVAAK
;
A
#
# COMPACT_ATOMS: atom_id res chain seq x y z
N MET A 1 -39.83 96.98 -5.86
CA MET A 1 -40.93 95.99 -5.97
C MET A 1 -41.03 95.27 -4.65
N LYS A 2 -41.92 95.76 -3.78
CA LYS A 2 -43.21 95.15 -3.40
C LYS A 2 -43.06 94.07 -2.31
N ASN A 3 -43.41 94.53 -1.11
CA ASN A 3 -43.95 93.78 0.03
C ASN A 3 -45.11 92.84 -0.35
N PHE A 4 -45.52 92.04 0.66
CA PHE A 4 -46.71 91.18 0.83
C PHE A 4 -46.40 89.67 0.59
N ILE A 5 -46.67 88.73 1.50
CA ILE A 5 -47.83 88.57 2.38
C ILE A 5 -47.46 87.95 3.74
N LEU A 6 -48.16 88.45 4.76
CA LEU A 6 -48.23 88.10 6.17
C LEU A 6 -49.50 87.24 6.43
N ARG A 7 -49.50 86.39 7.49
CA ARG A 7 -50.68 85.80 8.20
C ARG A 7 -51.47 84.71 7.42
N ARG A 8 -52.01 83.63 8.01
CA ARG A 8 -52.43 83.28 9.39
C ARG A 8 -52.79 81.77 9.42
N LEU A 9 -52.87 81.19 10.63
CA LEU A 9 -53.33 79.82 11.07
C LEU A 9 -52.15 79.07 11.73
N LEU A 10 -51.86 79.09 13.04
CA LEU A 10 -52.66 78.97 14.26
C LEU A 10 -53.58 77.73 14.29
N ILE A 11 -53.24 76.82 15.24
CA ILE A 11 -54.01 75.68 15.81
C ILE A 11 -53.86 74.39 14.97
N PRO A 12 -53.06 73.34 15.36
CA PRO A 12 -52.89 72.79 16.71
C PRO A 12 -51.46 72.24 17.02
N ALA A 13 -50.66 72.90 17.86
CA ALA A 13 -49.38 72.31 18.35
C ALA A 13 -49.21 72.45 19.88
N VAL A 14 -50.29 72.78 20.59
CA VAL A 14 -50.32 72.94 22.05
C VAL A 14 -50.29 71.58 22.77
N TYR A 15 -50.51 70.46 22.07
CA TYR A 15 -50.46 69.13 22.67
C TYR A 15 -49.08 68.44 22.63
N LEU A 16 -48.11 68.95 21.86
CA LEU A 16 -46.75 68.41 21.83
C LEU A 16 -45.80 69.09 22.84
N PHE A 17 -46.24 70.18 23.47
CA PHE A 17 -45.43 70.97 24.40
C PHE A 17 -45.50 70.46 25.85
N VAL A 18 -46.43 69.56 26.19
CA VAL A 18 -46.58 69.03 27.55
C VAL A 18 -45.84 67.70 27.75
N PHE A 19 -45.43 67.01 26.67
CA PHE A 19 -44.69 65.74 26.74
C PHE A 19 -43.16 65.89 26.69
N SER A 20 -42.64 67.01 26.19
CA SER A 20 -41.19 67.30 26.15
C SER A 20 -40.67 67.99 27.43
N VAL A 21 -41.56 68.52 28.26
CA VAL A 21 -41.21 69.26 29.49
C VAL A 21 -40.97 68.34 30.70
N VAL A 22 -41.18 67.03 30.58
CA VAL A 22 -41.02 66.07 31.71
C VAL A 22 -39.83 65.10 31.52
N LEU A 23 -39.08 65.14 30.40
CA LEU A 23 -37.95 64.22 30.15
C LEU A 23 -36.55 64.85 29.99
N TYR A 24 -36.36 66.16 30.20
CA TYR A 24 -35.01 66.75 30.33
C TYR A 24 -34.74 67.48 31.66
N GLY A 25 -35.62 67.31 32.64
CA GLY A 25 -35.34 67.64 34.04
C GLY A 25 -34.71 66.46 34.78
N CYS A 26 -33.40 66.21 34.56
CA CYS A 26 -32.43 65.61 35.49
C CYS A 26 -31.10 65.29 34.76
N GLY A 27 -30.06 66.08 35.06
CA GLY A 27 -28.62 65.75 34.90
C GLY A 27 -28.14 65.05 33.63
N ALA A 28 -27.70 65.81 32.61
CA ALA A 28 -26.94 65.24 31.49
C ALA A 28 -25.93 66.19 30.80
N SER A 29 -25.60 67.37 31.34
CA SER A 29 -24.39 68.12 30.90
C SER A 29 -23.09 67.55 31.50
N GLY A 30 -23.17 66.60 32.42
CA GLY A 30 -22.02 65.90 33.01
C GLY A 30 -21.62 64.58 32.34
N MET A 31 -22.32 64.12 31.28
CA MET A 31 -22.04 62.81 30.65
C MET A 31 -21.09 62.85 29.45
N PHE A 32 -20.86 64.03 28.85
CA PHE A 32 -20.03 64.19 27.66
C PHE A 32 -19.00 65.32 27.85
N SER A 33 -18.04 65.11 28.76
CA SER A 33 -16.82 65.94 28.78
C SER A 33 -15.96 65.58 27.56
N GLU A 34 -15.59 66.57 26.76
CA GLU A 34 -14.69 66.40 25.61
C GLU A 34 -13.29 65.93 26.05
N GLY A 35 -12.88 66.25 27.29
CA GLY A 35 -11.60 65.80 27.89
C GLY A 35 -11.59 64.36 28.42
N LYS A 36 -12.71 63.64 28.40
CA LYS A 36 -12.84 62.29 28.98
C LYS A 36 -11.92 61.25 28.32
N GLY A 37 -11.61 61.41 27.03
CA GLY A 37 -10.69 60.55 26.28
C GLY A 37 -9.26 60.65 26.82
N GLU A 38 -8.73 61.87 26.91
CA GLU A 38 -7.42 62.17 27.49
C GLU A 38 -7.34 61.73 28.96
N PHE A 39 -8.39 61.95 29.74
CA PHE A 39 -8.40 61.51 31.14
C PHE A 39 -8.39 59.97 31.30
N ARG A 40 -8.95 59.22 30.35
CA ARG A 40 -8.83 57.76 30.34
C ARG A 40 -7.38 57.35 30.09
N LEU A 41 -6.72 57.96 29.10
CA LEU A 41 -5.30 57.73 28.83
C LEU A 41 -4.42 58.09 30.04
N ALA A 42 -4.74 59.19 30.73
CA ALA A 42 -4.06 59.60 31.96
C ALA A 42 -4.06 58.49 33.02
N LYS A 43 -5.23 57.88 33.27
CA LYS A 43 -5.38 56.76 34.22
C LYS A 43 -4.66 55.50 33.73
N GLU A 44 -4.77 55.19 32.45
CA GLU A 44 -4.11 54.02 31.86
C GLU A 44 -2.58 54.11 31.99
N GLU A 45 -1.98 55.25 31.63
CA GLU A 45 -0.53 55.46 31.74
C GLU A 45 -0.06 55.48 33.20
N MET A 46 -0.85 56.07 34.11
CA MET A 46 -0.56 56.02 35.54
C MET A 46 -0.59 54.59 36.09
N ASN A 47 -1.56 53.77 35.69
CA ASN A 47 -1.66 52.36 36.08
C ASN A 47 -0.51 51.51 35.51
N LYS A 48 0.03 51.88 34.33
CA LYS A 48 1.23 51.26 33.74
C LYS A 48 2.53 51.73 34.42
N GLY A 49 2.48 52.64 35.39
CA GLY A 49 3.65 53.22 36.05
C GLY A 49 4.32 54.37 35.28
N ASN A 50 3.75 54.81 34.15
CA ASN A 50 4.23 55.94 33.34
C ASN A 50 3.66 57.26 33.87
N SER A 51 4.00 57.59 35.12
CA SER A 51 3.31 58.64 35.85
C SER A 51 3.39 60.03 35.19
N LEU A 52 4.50 60.37 34.52
CA LEU A 52 4.60 61.62 33.74
C LEU A 52 3.70 61.64 32.50
N LYS A 53 3.61 60.55 31.72
CA LYS A 53 2.65 60.48 30.60
C LYS A 53 1.22 60.58 31.11
N GLY A 54 0.94 59.95 32.26
CA GLY A 54 -0.33 60.08 32.95
C GLY A 54 -0.67 61.53 33.28
N LEU A 55 0.29 62.31 33.80
CA LEU A 55 0.11 63.73 34.07
C LEU A 55 -0.02 64.56 32.80
N ASP A 56 0.76 64.27 31.76
CA ASP A 56 0.71 64.96 30.48
C ASP A 56 -0.70 64.89 29.84
N HIS A 57 -1.29 63.69 29.83
CA HIS A 57 -2.68 63.48 29.41
C HIS A 57 -3.71 64.12 30.37
N ALA A 58 -3.45 64.12 31.68
CA ALA A 58 -4.35 64.77 32.64
C ALA A 58 -4.43 66.28 32.41
N PHE A 59 -3.31 66.93 32.09
CA PHE A 59 -3.31 68.36 31.74
C PHE A 59 -4.00 68.64 30.41
N ASN A 60 -3.85 67.78 29.39
CA ASN A 60 -4.65 67.89 28.16
C ASN A 60 -6.15 67.83 28.46
N ALA A 61 -6.58 66.91 29.32
CA ALA A 61 -7.98 66.80 29.70
C ALA A 61 -8.50 68.07 30.39
N ILE A 62 -7.68 68.72 31.23
CA ILE A 62 -8.02 70.00 31.90
C ILE A 62 -8.07 71.16 30.89
N ILE A 63 -7.15 71.21 29.92
CA ILE A 63 -7.16 72.25 28.87
C ILE A 63 -8.41 72.14 28.00
N ILE A 64 -8.82 70.91 27.67
CA ILE A 64 -10.03 70.66 26.87
C ILE A 64 -11.30 70.99 27.66
N ASP A 65 -11.34 70.65 28.96
CA ASP A 65 -12.51 70.85 29.81
C ASP A 65 -12.10 71.25 31.24
N SER A 66 -11.97 72.57 31.45
CA SER A 66 -11.44 73.17 32.68
C SER A 66 -12.36 72.99 33.89
N GLU A 67 -13.65 72.75 33.69
CA GLU A 67 -14.64 72.70 34.77
C GLU A 67 -14.71 71.32 35.45
N VAL A 68 -14.09 70.29 34.85
CA VAL A 68 -14.17 68.93 35.37
C VAL A 68 -13.26 68.72 36.58
N LYS A 69 -13.87 68.78 37.77
CA LYS A 69 -13.24 68.54 39.08
C LYS A 69 -12.39 67.25 39.13
N SER A 70 -12.84 66.18 38.47
CA SER A 70 -12.15 64.88 38.55
C SER A 70 -10.76 64.89 37.89
N PHE A 71 -10.56 65.75 36.89
CA PHE A 71 -9.26 65.90 36.21
C PHE A 71 -8.29 66.68 37.11
N LYS A 72 -8.73 67.81 37.67
CA LYS A 72 -7.96 68.60 38.66
C LYS A 72 -7.57 67.78 39.89
N LYS A 73 -8.51 66.99 40.43
CA LYS A 73 -8.26 66.09 41.58
C LYS A 73 -7.19 65.04 41.27
N PHE A 74 -7.14 64.53 40.04
CA PHE A 74 -6.12 63.56 39.62
C PHE A 74 -4.71 64.18 39.64
N VAL A 75 -4.56 65.41 39.13
CA VAL A 75 -3.29 66.16 39.22
C VAL A 75 -2.89 66.37 40.67
N TYR A 76 -3.79 66.88 41.52
CA TYR A 76 -3.56 67.04 42.97
C TYR A 76 -3.06 65.75 43.63
N THR A 77 -3.65 64.61 43.28
CA THR A 77 -3.33 63.31 43.90
C THR A 77 -1.96 62.78 43.47
N HIS A 78 -1.50 63.08 42.26
CA HIS A 78 -0.38 62.36 41.64
C HIS A 78 0.83 63.20 41.27
N PHE A 79 0.71 64.53 41.15
CA PHE A 79 1.77 65.39 40.61
C PHE A 79 3.06 65.34 41.44
N ASP A 80 3.01 65.66 42.73
CA ASP A 80 4.21 65.82 43.56
C ASP A 80 4.99 64.52 43.74
N ASN A 81 4.28 63.40 43.91
CA ASN A 81 4.90 62.08 43.99
C ASN A 81 5.59 61.71 42.68
N SER A 82 4.95 62.00 41.54
CA SER A 82 5.51 61.73 40.21
C SER A 82 6.72 62.60 39.90
N LEU A 83 6.67 63.87 40.31
CA LEU A 83 7.77 64.82 40.17
C LEU A 83 8.95 64.42 41.06
N THR A 84 8.71 64.03 42.30
CA THR A 84 9.75 63.56 43.24
C THR A 84 10.49 62.34 42.70
N LYS A 85 9.75 61.32 42.26
CA LYS A 85 10.33 60.11 41.63
C LYS A 85 11.12 60.45 40.36
N THR A 86 10.62 61.41 39.58
CA THR A 86 11.29 61.86 38.36
C THR A 86 12.57 62.59 38.69
N LYS A 87 12.57 63.54 39.64
CA LYS A 87 13.76 64.25 40.09
C LYS A 87 14.82 63.30 40.62
N SER A 88 14.43 62.31 41.44
CA SER A 88 15.35 61.27 41.92
C SER A 88 16.00 60.49 40.77
N PHE A 89 15.23 60.07 39.77
CA PHE A 89 15.80 59.44 38.57
C PHE A 89 16.70 60.38 37.78
N LEU A 90 16.32 61.66 37.62
CA LEU A 90 17.15 62.64 36.93
C LEU A 90 18.47 62.85 37.68
N SER A 91 18.49 62.92 39.00
CA SER A 91 19.75 63.01 39.73
C SER A 91 20.61 61.75 39.58
N SER A 92 20.02 60.55 39.62
CA SER A 92 20.79 59.30 39.53
C SER A 92 21.21 58.91 38.10
N SER A 93 20.58 59.48 37.07
CA SER A 93 20.89 59.22 35.65
C SER A 93 21.80 60.29 35.03
N GLU A 94 22.24 61.26 35.82
CA GLU A 94 23.19 62.27 35.37
C GLU A 94 24.53 61.60 35.03
N ASN A 95 25.02 61.83 33.80
CA ASN A 95 26.25 61.23 33.28
C ASN A 95 26.30 59.69 33.26
N THR A 96 25.15 59.03 33.10
CA THR A 96 25.08 57.57 32.98
C THR A 96 25.83 57.01 31.76
N SER A 97 26.55 55.91 31.92
CA SER A 97 27.14 55.15 30.80
C SER A 97 26.14 54.22 30.10
N SER A 98 24.95 54.05 30.67
CA SER A 98 23.87 53.21 30.12
C SER A 98 23.07 53.98 29.07
N ILE A 99 23.12 53.50 27.81
CA ILE A 99 22.30 54.08 26.72
C ILE A 99 20.82 54.11 27.12
N SER A 100 20.29 53.03 27.71
CA SER A 100 18.88 52.96 28.10
C SER A 100 18.51 54.04 29.11
N ASP A 101 19.36 54.31 30.09
CA ASP A 101 19.09 55.35 31.09
C ASP A 101 19.21 56.75 30.49
N ALA A 102 20.15 56.97 29.57
CA ALA A 102 20.28 58.22 28.84
C ALA A 102 19.03 58.48 27.96
N GLU A 103 18.54 57.48 27.24
CA GLU A 103 17.31 57.58 26.43
C GLU A 103 16.09 57.89 27.32
N LYS A 104 15.97 57.22 28.47
CA LYS A 104 14.88 57.44 29.44
C LYS A 104 14.94 58.81 30.11
N ARG A 105 16.14 59.36 30.31
CA ARG A 105 16.36 60.73 30.77
C ARG A 105 15.79 61.74 29.77
N VAL A 106 16.09 61.58 28.48
CA VAL A 106 15.53 62.42 27.41
C VAL A 106 14.01 62.40 27.44
N GLU A 107 13.40 61.21 27.46
CA GLU A 107 11.94 61.05 27.48
C GLU A 107 11.30 61.77 28.69
N LYS A 108 11.88 61.61 29.88
CA LYS A 108 11.36 62.27 31.09
C LYS A 108 11.47 63.79 31.04
N LEU A 109 12.59 64.33 30.56
CA LEU A 109 12.77 65.78 30.45
C LEU A 109 11.85 66.39 29.38
N GLN A 110 11.67 65.74 28.24
CA GLN A 110 10.71 66.18 27.21
C GLN A 110 9.27 66.17 27.73
N LEU A 111 8.87 65.15 28.49
CA LEU A 111 7.56 65.11 29.13
C LEU A 111 7.40 66.22 30.17
N LEU A 112 8.44 66.54 30.95
CA LEU A 112 8.40 67.67 31.88
C LEU A 112 8.23 69.00 31.14
N VAL A 113 8.96 69.23 30.05
CA VAL A 113 8.78 70.43 29.20
C VAL A 113 7.33 70.54 28.70
N SER A 114 6.75 69.44 28.20
CA SER A 114 5.36 69.40 27.75
C SER A 114 4.37 69.71 28.88
N ILE A 115 4.52 69.05 30.03
CA ILE A 115 3.65 69.24 31.21
C ILE A 115 3.71 70.70 31.69
N TYR A 116 4.91 71.27 31.82
CA TYR A 116 5.06 72.65 32.30
C TYR A 116 4.56 73.69 31.29
N SER A 117 4.66 73.43 29.98
CA SER A 117 4.01 74.26 28.94
C SER A 117 2.48 74.20 29.04
N LYS A 118 1.91 73.06 29.43
CA LYS A 118 0.46 72.91 29.65
C LYS A 118 0.00 73.54 30.96
N ILE A 119 0.83 73.50 32.01
CA ILE A 119 0.58 74.21 33.28
C ILE A 119 0.38 75.72 33.04
N GLN A 120 1.12 76.31 32.10
CA GLN A 120 0.97 77.73 31.75
C GLN A 120 -0.37 78.04 31.05
N GLN A 121 -1.09 77.03 30.54
CA GLN A 121 -2.35 77.19 29.81
C GLN A 121 -3.59 76.99 30.69
N VAL A 122 -3.40 76.62 31.97
CA VAL A 122 -4.51 76.33 32.90
C VAL A 122 -4.51 77.33 34.05
N GLU A 123 -5.70 77.67 34.54
CA GLU A 123 -5.85 78.59 35.67
C GLU A 123 -5.53 77.89 37.00
N LEU A 124 -4.59 78.45 37.75
CA LEU A 124 -4.18 77.99 39.08
C LEU A 124 -4.49 79.05 40.14
N PRO A 125 -4.81 78.67 41.40
CA PRO A 125 -4.77 77.31 41.94
C PRO A 125 -5.97 76.45 41.54
N PHE A 126 -5.79 75.13 41.51
CA PHE A 126 -6.92 74.19 41.43
C PHE A 126 -7.53 74.03 42.81
N VAL A 127 -8.77 74.49 42.99
CA VAL A 127 -9.49 74.45 44.27
C VAL A 127 -10.67 73.48 44.20
N ASP A 128 -10.90 72.70 45.26
CA ASP A 128 -12.17 72.01 45.45
C ASP A 128 -13.30 73.03 45.68
N PRO A 129 -14.43 73.00 44.95
CA PRO A 129 -15.60 73.84 45.26
C PRO A 129 -16.09 73.75 46.71
N LYS A 130 -15.75 72.66 47.43
CA LYS A 130 -16.05 72.46 48.86
C LYS A 130 -14.89 72.83 49.81
N GLY A 131 -13.82 73.45 49.31
CA GLY A 131 -12.65 73.90 50.09
C GLY A 131 -11.80 72.78 50.71
N LYS A 132 -11.95 71.52 50.26
CA LYS A 132 -11.28 70.36 50.87
C LYS A 132 -9.81 70.17 50.48
N TRP A 133 -9.41 70.71 49.34
CA TRP A 133 -8.05 70.67 48.84
C TRP A 133 -7.83 71.84 47.89
N GLU A 134 -6.58 72.28 47.83
CA GLU A 134 -6.08 73.28 46.92
C GLU A 134 -4.74 72.76 46.39
N TRP A 135 -4.50 72.92 45.09
CA TRP A 135 -3.25 72.55 44.46
C TRP A 135 -2.70 73.69 43.63
N THR A 136 -1.42 74.00 43.83
CA THR A 136 -0.67 74.97 43.05
C THR A 136 0.76 74.46 42.85
N THR A 137 1.44 74.96 41.84
CA THR A 137 2.85 74.64 41.58
C THR A 137 3.56 75.84 40.95
N SER A 138 4.85 75.99 41.21
CA SER A 138 5.67 76.98 40.53
C SER A 138 6.08 76.49 39.14
N PHE A 139 6.16 77.40 38.17
CA PHE A 139 6.67 77.08 36.85
C PHE A 139 8.17 76.75 36.91
N VAL A 140 8.59 75.69 36.21
CA VAL A 140 9.99 75.28 36.05
C VAL A 140 10.25 75.01 34.58
N ASP A 141 11.23 75.69 34.00
CA ASP A 141 11.66 75.44 32.62
C ASP A 141 12.71 74.33 32.57
N TYR A 142 12.37 73.22 31.90
CA TYR A 142 13.25 72.08 31.68
C TYR A 142 13.88 72.05 30.28
N SER A 143 13.64 73.06 29.44
CA SER A 143 13.99 73.05 28.01
C SER A 143 15.50 72.91 27.78
N GLU A 144 16.32 73.65 28.53
CA GLU A 144 17.78 73.56 28.45
C GLU A 144 18.29 72.17 28.85
N GLN A 145 17.76 71.61 29.95
CA GLN A 145 18.12 70.27 30.42
C GLN A 145 17.69 69.18 29.42
N ALA A 146 16.51 69.33 28.81
CA ALA A 146 16.02 68.41 27.78
C ALA A 146 16.95 68.42 26.56
N ASN A 147 17.32 69.60 26.06
CA ASN A 147 18.25 69.75 24.94
C ASN A 147 19.65 69.18 25.26
N ALA A 148 20.17 69.47 26.45
CA ALA A 148 21.45 68.90 26.92
C ALA A 148 21.39 67.37 27.00
N SER A 149 20.27 66.80 27.46
CA SER A 149 20.10 65.34 27.54
C SER A 149 20.02 64.66 26.18
N VAL A 150 19.40 65.30 25.18
CA VAL A 150 19.36 64.80 23.79
C VAL A 150 20.78 64.74 23.22
N LYS A 151 21.55 65.82 23.39
CA LYS A 151 22.96 65.87 22.97
C LYS A 151 23.79 64.80 23.67
N TYR A 152 23.64 64.64 24.98
CA TYR A 152 24.35 63.61 25.74
C TYR A 152 24.02 62.19 25.26
N ALA A 153 22.74 61.87 25.07
CA ALA A 153 22.32 60.55 24.56
C ALA A 153 22.87 60.29 23.16
N PHE A 154 22.85 61.29 22.27
CA PHE A 154 23.48 61.22 20.95
C PHE A 154 24.97 60.89 21.05
N ASP A 155 25.74 61.66 21.83
CA ASP A 155 27.19 61.50 21.97
C ASP A 155 27.56 60.15 22.59
N LEU A 156 26.81 59.69 23.59
CA LEU A 156 27.01 58.39 24.23
C LEU A 156 26.77 57.24 23.24
N ILE A 157 25.68 57.28 22.46
CA ILE A 157 25.37 56.23 21.48
C ILE A 157 26.41 56.23 20.35
N MET A 158 26.83 57.42 19.88
CA MET A 158 27.89 57.56 18.87
C MET A 158 29.23 56.97 19.36
N THR A 159 29.60 57.25 20.62
CA THR A 159 30.83 56.72 21.23
C THR A 159 30.79 55.19 21.35
N ASN A 160 29.67 54.63 21.83
CA ASN A 160 29.51 53.18 21.93
C ASN A 160 29.48 52.51 20.55
N GLY A 161 28.86 53.14 19.54
CA GLY A 161 28.90 52.65 18.15
C GLY A 161 30.32 52.58 17.60
N LYS A 162 31.17 53.57 17.92
CA LYS A 162 32.59 53.55 17.53
C LYS A 162 33.36 52.45 18.25
N ALA A 163 33.14 52.27 19.55
CA ALA A 163 33.75 51.18 20.30
C ALA A 163 33.37 49.78 19.76
N ASP A 164 32.15 49.62 19.25
CA ASP A 164 31.74 48.38 18.56
C ASP A 164 32.45 48.17 17.23
N ILE A 165 32.71 49.24 16.45
CA ILE A 165 33.56 49.14 15.26
C ILE A 165 34.97 48.66 15.65
N ASP A 166 35.57 49.25 16.69
CA ASP A 166 36.92 48.92 17.12
C ASP A 166 37.02 47.47 17.63
N ALA A 167 35.92 46.93 18.16
CA ALA A 167 35.80 45.53 18.54
C ALA A 167 35.31 44.61 17.40
N SER A 168 35.30 45.07 16.15
CA SER A 168 34.84 44.34 14.96
C SER A 168 33.37 43.89 14.99
N ARG A 169 32.54 44.50 15.85
CA ARG A 169 31.07 44.28 15.94
C ARG A 169 30.31 45.25 15.02
N VAL A 170 30.61 45.19 13.72
CA VAL A 170 30.11 46.16 12.72
C VAL A 170 28.57 46.24 12.61
N GLN A 171 27.85 45.15 12.87
CA GLN A 171 26.38 45.15 12.88
C GLN A 171 25.84 45.91 14.10
N ASP A 172 26.37 45.62 15.29
CA ASP A 172 25.95 46.29 16.53
C ASP A 172 26.25 47.79 16.49
N ALA A 173 27.40 48.15 15.89
CA ALA A 173 27.74 49.54 15.60
C ALA A 173 26.73 50.21 14.69
N TYR A 174 26.35 49.55 13.58
CA TYR A 174 25.36 50.08 12.64
C TYR A 174 24.01 50.34 13.31
N GLU A 175 23.55 49.43 14.17
CA GLU A 175 22.30 49.58 14.93
C GLU A 175 22.34 50.77 15.91
N LYS A 176 23.49 51.00 16.56
CA LYS A 176 23.68 52.17 17.42
C LYS A 176 23.73 53.47 16.62
N PHE A 177 24.49 53.49 15.53
CA PHE A 177 24.60 54.68 14.68
C PHE A 177 23.28 55.07 14.02
N ILE A 178 22.50 54.11 13.53
CA ILE A 178 21.19 54.43 12.93
C ILE A 178 20.21 54.95 13.99
N LYS A 179 20.29 54.43 15.24
CA LYS A 179 19.51 54.96 16.36
C LYS A 179 19.90 56.41 16.68
N ALA A 180 21.20 56.69 16.85
CA ALA A 180 21.70 58.05 17.09
C ALA A 180 21.26 59.01 15.96
N TYR A 181 21.47 58.59 14.71
CA TYR A 181 21.17 59.37 13.52
C TYR A 181 19.67 59.66 13.33
N ASN A 182 18.80 58.68 13.55
CA ASN A 182 17.36 58.87 13.29
C ASN A 182 16.62 59.51 14.47
N LYS A 183 17.04 59.26 15.71
CA LYS A 183 16.29 59.64 16.91
C LYS A 183 16.81 60.91 17.58
N TYR A 184 18.11 61.14 17.55
CA TYR A 184 18.76 62.18 18.37
C TYR A 184 19.56 63.21 17.58
N CYS A 185 19.78 62.98 16.28
CA CYS A 185 20.50 63.91 15.43
C CYS A 185 19.59 65.06 14.98
N VAL A 186 19.98 66.29 15.34
CA VAL A 186 19.27 67.51 14.89
C VAL A 186 19.64 67.88 13.45
N SER A 187 18.77 68.64 12.78
CA SER A 187 18.87 68.91 11.35
C SER A 187 20.19 69.57 10.93
N GLU A 188 20.72 70.42 11.78
CA GLU A 188 21.89 71.28 11.58
C GLU A 188 23.18 70.45 11.46
N ILE A 189 23.27 69.33 12.19
CA ILE A 189 24.47 68.47 12.22
C ILE A 189 24.27 67.14 11.48
N ARG A 190 23.13 66.97 10.80
CA ARG A 190 22.74 65.67 10.21
C ARG A 190 23.69 65.24 9.11
N THR A 191 24.05 66.14 8.21
CA THR A 191 25.02 65.87 7.14
C THR A 191 26.40 65.52 7.68
N GLU A 192 26.90 66.29 8.65
CA GLU A 192 28.19 66.03 9.30
C GLU A 192 28.19 64.68 10.03
N THR A 193 27.09 64.36 10.72
CA THR A 193 26.94 63.07 11.41
C THR A 193 26.94 61.90 10.44
N ALA A 194 26.20 62.00 9.33
CA ALA A 194 26.20 60.97 8.29
C ALA A 194 27.61 60.78 7.71
N GLN A 195 28.35 61.86 7.45
CA GLN A 195 29.74 61.81 6.99
C GLN A 195 30.67 61.17 8.03
N LYS A 196 30.51 61.49 9.32
CA LYS A 196 31.29 60.91 10.42
C LYS A 196 31.05 59.41 10.58
N ILE A 197 29.79 58.96 10.58
CA ILE A 197 29.43 57.54 10.63
C ILE A 197 29.97 56.81 9.39
N THR A 198 29.78 57.42 8.21
CA THR A 198 30.32 56.90 6.96
C THR A 198 31.83 56.70 7.07
N LYS A 199 32.56 57.72 7.56
CA LYS A 199 34.01 57.65 7.78
C LYS A 199 34.42 56.51 8.72
N TYR A 200 33.70 56.29 9.82
CA TYR A 200 34.01 55.17 10.71
C TYR A 200 33.91 53.81 10.02
N PHE A 201 32.88 53.60 9.21
CA PHE A 201 32.74 52.36 8.45
C PHE A 201 33.75 52.25 7.31
N THR A 202 34.09 53.35 6.62
CA THR A 202 35.08 53.31 5.54
C THR A 202 36.48 53.06 6.08
N ASP A 203 36.89 53.73 7.16
CA ASP A 203 38.22 53.55 7.76
C ASP A 203 38.41 52.08 8.22
N PHE A 204 37.40 51.50 8.90
CA PHE A 204 37.41 50.09 9.28
C PHE A 204 37.48 49.16 8.05
N ALA A 205 36.69 49.44 7.02
CA ALA A 205 36.63 48.60 5.83
C ALA A 205 37.93 48.67 5.00
N GLU A 206 38.58 49.84 4.94
CA GLU A 206 39.85 50.05 4.24
C GLU A 206 41.03 49.31 4.88
N GLU A 207 41.04 49.22 6.20
CA GLU A 207 42.01 48.44 6.95
C GLU A 207 41.81 46.94 6.69
N ASN A 208 40.57 46.48 6.85
CA ASN A 208 40.24 45.04 6.83
C ASN A 208 40.18 44.44 5.42
N GLN A 209 39.94 45.23 4.36
CA GLN A 209 39.92 44.74 2.97
C GLN A 209 41.29 44.23 2.48
N LYS A 210 42.38 44.57 3.18
CA LYS A 210 43.73 44.11 2.87
C LYS A 210 43.95 42.65 3.31
N SER A 211 43.15 42.13 4.23
CA SER A 211 43.24 40.75 4.74
C SER A 211 43.07 39.69 3.64
N ASN A 212 43.64 38.51 3.84
CA ASN A 212 43.39 37.33 3.02
C ASN A 212 42.43 36.33 3.70
N GLU A 213 41.97 36.64 4.91
CA GLU A 213 41.02 35.83 5.64
C GLU A 213 39.58 36.18 5.24
N ILE A 214 38.82 35.17 4.84
CA ILE A 214 37.43 35.36 4.39
C ILE A 214 36.57 36.03 5.47
N PRO A 215 36.58 35.62 6.76
CA PRO A 215 35.76 36.26 7.79
C PRO A 215 36.04 37.77 7.92
N THR A 216 37.31 38.18 7.86
CA THR A 216 37.70 39.60 7.91
C THR A 216 37.22 40.37 6.68
N LEU A 217 37.33 39.77 5.49
CA LEU A 217 36.83 40.37 4.26
C LEU A 217 35.29 40.49 4.26
N GLU A 218 34.57 39.53 4.83
CA GLU A 218 33.11 39.63 4.99
C GLU A 218 32.72 40.81 5.88
N LEU A 219 33.45 41.05 6.96
CA LEU A 219 33.25 42.23 7.83
C LEU A 219 33.53 43.53 7.08
N ALA A 220 34.63 43.60 6.31
CA ALA A 220 34.93 44.76 5.46
C ALA A 220 33.82 45.02 4.42
N HIS A 221 33.33 43.97 3.76
CA HIS A 221 32.22 44.07 2.81
C HIS A 221 30.93 44.59 3.47
N LYS A 222 30.61 44.11 4.68
CA LYS A 222 29.46 44.61 5.47
C LYS A 222 29.63 46.07 5.84
N ALA A 223 30.81 46.46 6.33
CA ALA A 223 31.12 47.85 6.70
C ALA A 223 30.97 48.81 5.51
N TRP A 224 31.51 48.48 4.33
CA TRP A 224 31.23 49.24 3.10
C TRP A 224 29.73 49.32 2.78
N GLY A 225 29.00 48.23 2.99
CA GLY A 225 27.54 48.20 2.86
C GLY A 225 26.82 49.14 3.82
N TYR A 226 27.27 49.28 5.07
CA TYR A 226 26.69 50.21 6.04
C TYR A 226 27.06 51.66 5.73
N ALA A 227 28.30 51.95 5.29
CA ALA A 227 28.69 53.27 4.83
C ALA A 227 27.73 53.81 3.73
N LEU A 228 27.39 52.95 2.76
CA LEU A 228 26.43 53.28 1.69
C LEU A 228 25.01 53.55 2.19
N LYS A 229 24.61 53.09 3.38
CA LYS A 229 23.28 53.39 3.93
C LYS A 229 23.19 54.81 4.48
N PHE A 230 24.31 55.39 4.92
CA PHE A 230 24.38 56.78 5.38
C PHE A 230 24.75 57.74 4.24
N THR A 231 25.59 57.30 3.29
CA THR A 231 25.96 58.08 2.09
C THR A 231 25.83 57.22 0.82
N PRO A 232 24.63 57.07 0.24
CA PRO A 232 24.37 56.19 -0.90
C PRO A 232 25.15 56.52 -2.19
N SER A 233 25.50 57.80 -2.38
CA SER A 233 26.25 58.28 -3.55
C SER A 233 27.78 58.10 -3.43
N LEU A 234 28.27 57.50 -2.33
CA LEU A 234 29.70 57.31 -2.11
C LEU A 234 30.28 56.27 -3.08
N THR A 235 30.78 56.75 -4.21
CA THR A 235 31.32 55.92 -5.31
C THR A 235 32.44 55.01 -4.82
N LEU A 236 33.35 55.51 -3.98
CA LEU A 236 34.43 54.73 -3.37
C LEU A 236 33.90 53.50 -2.63
N ALA A 237 32.87 53.66 -1.79
CA ALA A 237 32.31 52.55 -1.02
C ALA A 237 31.64 51.50 -1.91
N SER A 238 30.93 51.92 -2.96
CA SER A 238 30.33 51.01 -3.94
C SER A 238 31.39 50.19 -4.69
N GLN A 239 32.44 50.85 -5.18
CA GLN A 239 33.55 50.21 -5.88
C GLN A 239 34.36 49.28 -4.96
N SER A 240 34.73 49.74 -3.76
CA SER A 240 35.48 48.95 -2.79
C SER A 240 34.68 47.74 -2.28
N ARG A 241 33.37 47.88 -2.03
CA ARG A 241 32.51 46.76 -1.69
C ARG A 241 32.52 45.68 -2.77
N LYS A 242 32.39 46.07 -4.04
CA LYS A 242 32.50 45.15 -5.19
C LYS A 242 33.89 44.52 -5.27
N GLY A 243 34.95 45.30 -5.03
CA GLY A 243 36.33 44.82 -4.98
C GLY A 243 36.54 43.73 -3.91
N VAL A 244 36.03 43.94 -2.70
CA VAL A 244 36.08 42.96 -1.61
C VAL A 244 35.31 41.70 -1.96
N ALA A 245 34.10 41.81 -2.52
CA ALA A 245 33.33 40.65 -2.97
C ALA A 245 34.07 39.84 -4.04
N ASN A 246 34.71 40.52 -5.00
CA ASN A 246 35.56 39.88 -6.01
C ASN A 246 36.76 39.18 -5.36
N LYS A 247 37.41 39.78 -4.36
CA LYS A 247 38.54 39.16 -3.64
C LYS A 247 38.11 37.91 -2.88
N ILE A 248 36.97 37.93 -2.17
CA ILE A 248 36.42 36.75 -1.50
C ILE A 248 36.13 35.64 -2.53
N SER A 249 35.52 36.02 -3.66
CA SER A 249 35.23 35.10 -4.76
C SER A 249 36.50 34.43 -5.30
N GLU A 250 37.56 35.20 -5.53
CA GLU A 250 38.85 34.71 -6.01
C GLU A 250 39.52 33.74 -5.02
N ILE A 251 39.43 33.99 -3.71
CA ILE A 251 39.97 33.08 -2.69
C ILE A 251 39.24 31.74 -2.73
N TYR A 252 37.90 31.75 -2.77
CA TYR A 252 37.11 30.53 -2.92
C TYR A 252 37.42 29.80 -4.23
N TYR A 253 37.59 30.53 -5.32
CA TYR A 253 37.99 29.94 -6.60
C TYR A 253 39.35 29.23 -6.51
N LYS A 254 40.38 29.87 -5.93
CA LYS A 254 41.71 29.27 -5.75
C LYS A 254 41.68 28.02 -4.89
N ASN A 255 40.96 28.05 -3.75
CA ASN A 255 40.77 26.89 -2.88
C ASN A 255 40.06 25.75 -3.64
N GLY A 256 39.04 26.08 -4.45
CA GLY A 256 38.37 25.12 -5.31
C GLY A 256 39.31 24.51 -6.35
N LEU A 257 40.17 25.33 -6.97
CA LEU A 257 41.12 24.87 -8.00
C LEU A 257 42.15 23.90 -7.43
N GLU A 258 42.68 24.16 -6.23
CA GLU A 258 43.59 23.25 -5.53
C GLU A 258 42.93 21.88 -5.29
N LEU A 259 41.69 21.88 -4.80
CA LEU A 259 40.91 20.67 -4.57
C LEU A 259 40.59 19.93 -5.88
N PHE A 260 40.22 20.66 -6.93
CA PHE A 260 39.88 20.11 -8.26
C PHE A 260 41.08 19.42 -8.94
N ASN A 261 42.30 19.90 -8.70
CA ASN A 261 43.53 19.31 -9.25
C ASN A 261 43.96 18.02 -8.52
N SER A 262 43.30 17.64 -7.43
CA SER A 262 43.54 16.39 -6.72
C SER A 262 43.13 15.16 -7.55
N LYS A 263 43.79 14.03 -7.27
CA LYS A 263 43.40 12.71 -7.80
C LYS A 263 42.26 12.06 -7.01
N LYS A 264 41.91 12.58 -5.83
CA LYS A 264 40.86 12.03 -4.97
C LYS A 264 39.49 12.58 -5.37
N VAL A 265 38.51 11.70 -5.59
CA VAL A 265 37.15 12.12 -5.94
C VAL A 265 36.50 12.99 -4.86
N ASP A 266 36.74 12.71 -3.58
CA ASP A 266 36.19 13.50 -2.47
C ASP A 266 36.67 14.96 -2.49
N ASN A 267 37.92 15.20 -2.90
CA ASN A 267 38.43 16.56 -3.08
C ASN A 267 37.74 17.24 -4.28
N ASN A 268 37.51 16.52 -5.38
CA ASN A 268 36.76 17.08 -6.51
C ASN A 268 35.32 17.45 -6.09
N ILE A 269 34.68 16.64 -5.24
CA ILE A 269 33.36 16.95 -4.67
C ILE A 269 33.42 18.25 -3.84
N GLN A 270 34.41 18.40 -2.96
CA GLN A 270 34.60 19.62 -2.17
C GLN A 270 34.89 20.85 -3.06
N SER A 271 35.58 20.68 -4.19
CA SER A 271 35.86 21.78 -5.12
C SER A 271 34.59 22.41 -5.69
N VAL A 272 33.54 21.62 -5.91
CA VAL A 272 32.23 22.11 -6.37
C VAL A 272 31.63 23.11 -5.37
N ASP A 273 31.73 22.82 -4.07
CA ASP A 273 31.21 23.72 -3.04
C ASP A 273 32.01 25.03 -2.97
N GLN A 274 33.33 24.95 -3.13
CA GLN A 274 34.18 26.14 -3.22
C GLN A 274 33.84 27.00 -4.44
N PHE A 275 33.65 26.42 -5.62
CA PHE A 275 33.25 27.17 -6.82
C PHE A 275 31.85 27.79 -6.68
N LYS A 276 30.90 27.11 -6.03
CA LYS A 276 29.59 27.70 -5.70
C LYS A 276 29.71 28.89 -4.75
N LEU A 277 30.58 28.80 -3.74
CA LEU A 277 30.86 29.92 -2.83
C LEU A 277 31.51 31.09 -3.58
N ALA A 278 32.43 30.82 -4.51
CA ALA A 278 32.99 31.85 -5.38
C ALA A 278 31.88 32.57 -6.18
N LEU A 279 30.98 31.80 -6.83
CA LEU A 279 29.87 32.35 -7.61
C LEU A 279 28.81 33.07 -6.77
N LYS A 280 28.65 32.72 -5.48
CA LYS A 280 27.80 33.46 -4.55
C LYS A 280 28.29 34.90 -4.35
N TRP A 281 29.60 35.08 -4.29
CA TRP A 281 30.23 36.40 -4.09
C TRP A 281 30.43 37.17 -5.39
N ASN A 282 30.63 36.48 -6.52
CA ASN A 282 30.67 37.06 -7.85
C ASN A 282 30.02 36.10 -8.87
N ALA A 283 28.73 36.30 -9.14
CA ALA A 283 27.96 35.45 -10.07
C ALA A 283 28.49 35.49 -11.51
N SER A 284 29.25 36.53 -11.87
CA SER A 284 29.86 36.71 -13.18
C SER A 284 31.29 36.17 -13.28
N HIS A 285 31.82 35.49 -12.26
CA HIS A 285 33.18 34.94 -12.30
C HIS A 285 33.28 33.82 -13.37
N PRO A 286 33.94 34.06 -14.52
CA PRO A 286 33.90 33.12 -15.63
C PRO A 286 34.63 31.81 -15.30
N ASP A 287 35.79 31.90 -14.66
CA ASP A 287 36.59 30.72 -14.34
C ASP A 287 35.94 29.83 -13.30
N ALA A 288 35.32 30.39 -12.24
CA ALA A 288 34.58 29.60 -11.27
C ALA A 288 33.38 28.87 -11.89
N LYS A 289 32.68 29.50 -12.85
CA LYS A 289 31.57 28.87 -13.59
C LYS A 289 32.06 27.70 -14.46
N ASN A 290 33.13 27.92 -15.21
CA ASN A 290 33.72 26.88 -16.07
C ASN A 290 34.30 25.72 -15.24
N SER A 291 35.01 26.04 -14.15
CA SER A 291 35.57 25.03 -13.25
C SER A 291 34.50 24.25 -12.49
N LEU A 292 33.38 24.87 -12.14
CA LEU A 292 32.22 24.17 -11.58
C LEU A 292 31.70 23.11 -12.56
N GLN A 293 31.48 23.48 -13.82
CA GLN A 293 31.05 22.53 -14.84
C GLN A 293 32.08 21.40 -15.01
N ALA A 294 33.36 21.74 -15.20
CA ALA A 294 34.43 20.77 -15.36
C ALA A 294 34.57 19.81 -14.15
N ALA A 295 34.40 20.31 -12.93
CA ALA A 295 34.39 19.50 -11.71
C ALA A 295 33.22 18.50 -11.71
N THR A 296 32.01 18.96 -12.04
CA THR A 296 30.85 18.06 -12.12
C THR A 296 31.01 16.97 -13.18
N GLU A 297 31.55 17.30 -14.35
CA GLU A 297 31.85 16.35 -15.42
C GLU A 297 32.93 15.34 -15.00
N LYS A 298 34.03 15.81 -14.38
CA LYS A 298 35.12 14.96 -13.88
C LYS A 298 34.63 13.97 -12.82
N ILE A 299 33.75 14.38 -11.91
CA ILE A 299 33.18 13.49 -10.89
C ILE A 299 32.24 12.47 -11.53
N ALA A 300 31.37 12.91 -12.45
CA ALA A 300 30.48 12.00 -13.18
C ALA A 300 31.28 10.95 -13.97
N GLU A 301 32.36 11.37 -14.65
CA GLU A 301 33.25 10.48 -15.40
C GLU A 301 33.96 9.47 -14.49
N TYR A 302 34.43 9.89 -13.32
CA TYR A 302 35.07 8.98 -12.37
C TYR A 302 34.15 7.83 -11.98
N TYR A 303 32.90 8.14 -11.60
CA TYR A 303 31.93 7.12 -11.21
C TYR A 303 31.51 6.23 -12.39
N TYR A 304 31.30 6.83 -13.57
CA TYR A 304 30.99 6.10 -14.80
C TYR A 304 32.12 5.13 -15.18
N ALA A 305 33.38 5.58 -15.23
CA ALA A 305 34.53 4.75 -15.56
C ALA A 305 34.76 3.63 -14.53
N SER A 306 34.50 3.92 -13.24
CA SER A 306 34.54 2.92 -12.17
C SER A 306 33.48 1.83 -12.37
N ALA A 307 32.26 2.22 -12.78
CA ALA A 307 31.19 1.28 -13.10
C ALA A 307 31.58 0.38 -14.29
N ILE A 308 32.10 0.96 -15.39
CA ILE A 308 32.57 0.23 -16.57
C ILE A 308 33.69 -0.77 -16.21
N LYS A 309 34.64 -0.38 -15.35
CA LYS A 309 35.72 -1.27 -14.90
C LYS A 309 35.16 -2.46 -14.13
N LEU A 310 34.16 -2.24 -13.28
CA LEU A 310 33.53 -3.29 -12.47
C LEU A 310 32.59 -4.18 -13.31
N GLU A 311 31.93 -3.64 -14.34
CA GLU A 311 31.17 -4.45 -15.30
C GLU A 311 32.03 -5.52 -15.98
N LYS A 312 33.29 -5.18 -16.32
CA LYS A 312 34.22 -6.12 -16.95
C LYS A 312 34.58 -7.31 -16.06
N SER A 313 34.58 -7.15 -14.73
CA SER A 313 34.83 -8.24 -13.79
C SER A 313 33.61 -9.12 -13.52
N LYS A 314 32.44 -8.77 -14.09
CA LYS A 314 31.16 -9.51 -13.98
C LYS A 314 30.72 -9.80 -12.54
N SER A 315 31.16 -9.00 -11.56
CA SER A 315 30.86 -9.17 -10.14
C SER A 315 30.12 -7.95 -9.57
N GLU A 316 29.25 -8.19 -8.58
CA GLU A 316 28.63 -7.15 -7.75
C GLU A 316 27.71 -6.13 -8.48
N LYS A 317 26.70 -6.63 -9.20
CA LYS A 317 25.66 -5.85 -9.91
C LYS A 317 25.20 -4.60 -9.15
N ASP A 318 24.85 -4.73 -7.87
CA ASP A 318 24.31 -3.62 -7.09
C ASP A 318 25.32 -2.49 -6.90
N LYS A 319 26.62 -2.83 -6.77
CA LYS A 319 27.70 -1.83 -6.72
C LYS A 319 27.90 -1.14 -8.06
N ILE A 320 27.80 -1.86 -9.17
CA ILE A 320 27.86 -1.29 -10.53
C ILE A 320 26.74 -0.26 -10.73
N ILE A 321 25.50 -0.65 -10.40
CA ILE A 321 24.33 0.24 -10.51
C ILE A 321 24.50 1.48 -9.63
N ALA A 322 24.99 1.32 -8.40
CA ALA A 322 25.24 2.45 -7.49
C ALA A 322 26.25 3.45 -8.08
N LEU A 323 27.30 2.96 -8.76
CA LEU A 323 28.27 3.83 -9.42
C LEU A 323 27.65 4.62 -10.58
N TYR A 324 26.84 4.01 -11.45
CA TYR A 324 26.12 4.78 -12.48
C TYR A 324 25.15 5.82 -11.91
N ARG A 325 24.42 5.46 -10.84
CA ARG A 325 23.53 6.42 -10.16
C ARG A 325 24.30 7.58 -9.53
N ASN A 326 25.50 7.31 -9.00
CA ASN A 326 26.38 8.36 -8.51
C ASN A 326 26.83 9.29 -9.65
N ALA A 327 27.14 8.77 -10.85
CA ALA A 327 27.40 9.62 -12.01
C ALA A 327 26.18 10.50 -12.37
N GLN A 328 24.97 9.92 -12.37
CA GLN A 328 23.72 10.62 -12.66
C GLN A 328 23.34 11.68 -11.61
N LYS A 329 23.78 11.53 -10.36
CA LYS A 329 23.60 12.55 -9.30
C LYS A 329 24.30 13.86 -9.68
N TRP A 330 25.41 13.78 -10.41
CA TRP A 330 26.18 14.95 -10.85
C TRP A 330 25.68 15.47 -12.20
N ILE A 331 25.35 14.59 -13.15
CA ILE A 331 24.80 14.96 -14.45
C ILE A 331 23.63 14.00 -14.79
N PRO A 332 22.36 14.47 -14.71
CA PRO A 332 21.21 13.70 -15.17
C PRO A 332 21.43 13.34 -16.65
N ASP A 333 21.31 12.07 -17.01
CA ASP A 333 21.60 11.55 -18.36
C ASP A 333 23.10 11.52 -18.76
N TYR A 334 24.01 11.34 -17.80
CA TYR A 334 25.43 11.14 -18.11
C TYR A 334 25.68 9.91 -19.00
N LYS A 335 26.02 10.15 -20.27
CA LYS A 335 26.29 9.11 -21.29
C LYS A 335 25.16 8.07 -21.37
N ASP A 336 25.49 6.79 -21.45
CA ASP A 336 24.54 5.67 -21.52
C ASP A 336 24.24 5.04 -20.13
N SER A 337 24.50 5.76 -19.04
CA SER A 337 24.34 5.24 -17.66
C SER A 337 22.93 4.70 -17.35
N MET A 338 21.88 5.37 -17.82
CA MET A 338 20.49 4.93 -17.66
C MET A 338 20.27 3.58 -18.32
N TYR A 339 20.66 3.48 -19.59
CA TYR A 339 20.58 2.25 -20.37
C TYR A 339 21.31 1.10 -19.65
N ARG A 340 22.54 1.33 -19.18
CA ARG A 340 23.34 0.31 -18.50
C ARG A 340 22.71 -0.19 -17.20
N ILE A 341 22.25 0.73 -16.34
CA ILE A 341 21.55 0.40 -15.09
C ILE A 341 20.41 -0.57 -15.37
N TYR A 342 19.54 -0.21 -16.31
CA TYR A 342 18.34 -0.96 -16.59
C TYR A 342 18.61 -2.24 -17.38
N SER A 343 19.60 -2.25 -18.29
CA SER A 343 20.03 -3.48 -18.97
C SER A 343 20.59 -4.51 -17.99
N LEU A 344 21.31 -4.09 -16.95
CA LEU A 344 21.81 -4.99 -15.90
C LEU A 344 20.67 -5.56 -15.05
N GLN A 345 19.65 -4.75 -14.77
CA GLN A 345 18.45 -5.20 -14.05
C GLN A 345 17.67 -6.22 -14.87
N VAL A 346 17.31 -5.88 -16.11
CA VAL A 346 16.59 -6.77 -17.02
C VAL A 346 17.38 -8.04 -17.30
N GLY A 347 18.69 -7.94 -17.56
CA GLY A 347 19.58 -9.09 -17.79
C GLY A 347 19.60 -10.08 -16.61
N SER A 348 19.59 -9.60 -15.37
CA SER A 348 19.52 -10.48 -14.20
C SER A 348 18.19 -11.23 -14.08
N GLU A 349 17.08 -10.56 -14.38
CA GLU A 349 15.75 -11.18 -14.39
C GLU A 349 15.62 -12.19 -15.53
N LEU A 350 16.30 -11.94 -16.65
CA LEU A 350 16.40 -12.84 -17.79
C LEU A 350 17.15 -14.13 -17.48
N VAL A 351 18.23 -14.07 -16.70
CA VAL A 351 18.92 -15.28 -16.22
C VAL A 351 17.99 -16.14 -15.38
N SER A 352 17.23 -15.53 -14.46
CA SER A 352 16.21 -16.23 -13.68
C SER A 352 15.11 -16.83 -14.58
N LEU A 353 14.68 -16.07 -15.60
CA LEU A 353 13.68 -16.49 -16.57
C LEU A 353 14.13 -17.70 -17.40
N LYS A 354 15.35 -17.66 -17.95
CA LYS A 354 15.95 -18.79 -18.68
C LYS A 354 15.96 -20.06 -17.81
N LYS A 355 16.36 -19.95 -16.53
CA LYS A 355 16.37 -21.07 -15.59
C LYS A 355 14.96 -21.64 -15.30
N ASN A 356 13.99 -20.77 -14.99
CA ASN A 356 12.63 -21.20 -14.67
C ASN A 356 11.91 -21.78 -15.88
N LEU A 357 12.18 -21.25 -17.08
CA LEU A 357 11.64 -21.77 -18.34
C LEU A 357 12.16 -23.17 -18.63
N ALA A 358 13.47 -23.42 -18.46
CA ALA A 358 14.06 -24.73 -18.63
C ALA A 358 13.48 -25.77 -17.65
N GLU A 359 13.33 -25.41 -16.37
CA GLU A 359 12.69 -26.29 -15.37
C GLU A 359 11.22 -26.56 -15.72
N THR A 360 10.47 -25.53 -16.14
CA THR A 360 9.07 -25.71 -16.55
C THR A 360 8.96 -26.62 -17.77
N ARG A 361 9.85 -26.50 -18.76
CA ARG A 361 9.91 -27.40 -19.93
C ARG A 361 10.19 -28.86 -19.54
N LYS A 362 11.08 -29.06 -18.57
CA LYS A 362 11.38 -30.38 -18.01
C LYS A 362 10.13 -30.98 -17.35
N GLN A 363 9.42 -30.22 -16.50
CA GLN A 363 8.19 -30.68 -15.86
C GLN A 363 7.06 -30.93 -16.88
N TYR A 364 6.93 -30.08 -17.88
CA TYR A 364 5.97 -30.23 -18.98
C TYR A 364 6.18 -31.55 -19.74
N THR A 365 7.42 -31.85 -20.10
CA THR A 365 7.78 -33.08 -20.83
C THR A 365 7.46 -34.32 -19.99
N ALA A 366 7.80 -34.29 -18.70
CA ALA A 366 7.48 -35.37 -17.77
C ALA A 366 5.96 -35.60 -17.63
N LEU A 367 5.19 -34.52 -17.45
CA LEU A 367 3.73 -34.59 -17.32
C LEU A 367 3.07 -35.12 -18.60
N THR A 368 3.49 -34.65 -19.78
CA THR A 368 2.95 -35.06 -21.08
C THR A 368 3.12 -36.56 -21.31
N GLY A 369 4.32 -37.10 -21.07
CA GLY A 369 4.55 -38.55 -21.15
C GLY A 369 3.70 -39.34 -20.15
N ARG A 370 3.44 -38.77 -18.97
CA ARG A 370 2.63 -39.40 -17.93
C ARG A 370 1.15 -39.49 -18.26
N ILE A 371 0.58 -38.44 -18.83
CA ILE A 371 -0.86 -38.35 -19.14
C ILE A 371 -1.32 -39.50 -20.03
N ASN A 372 -0.53 -39.86 -21.06
CA ASN A 372 -0.86 -40.97 -21.95
C ASN A 372 -0.89 -42.33 -21.22
N THR A 373 0.10 -42.54 -20.34
CA THR A 373 0.18 -43.76 -19.50
C THR A 373 -1.03 -43.85 -18.56
N VAL A 374 -1.36 -42.76 -17.87
CA VAL A 374 -2.47 -42.75 -16.92
C VAL A 374 -3.82 -42.81 -17.62
N SER A 375 -4.00 -42.18 -18.77
CA SER A 375 -5.23 -42.29 -19.57
C SER A 375 -5.56 -43.75 -19.91
N THR A 376 -4.55 -44.53 -20.28
CA THR A 376 -4.71 -45.97 -20.53
C THR A 376 -5.15 -46.72 -19.25
N ALA A 377 -4.51 -46.44 -18.11
CA ALA A 377 -4.85 -47.06 -16.83
C ALA A 377 -6.25 -46.68 -16.31
N VAL A 378 -6.64 -45.41 -16.49
CA VAL A 378 -7.98 -44.91 -16.15
C VAL A 378 -9.05 -45.58 -17.01
N ASN A 379 -8.87 -45.62 -18.33
CA ASN A 379 -9.81 -46.28 -19.25
C ASN A 379 -10.00 -47.75 -18.87
N LYS A 380 -8.90 -48.44 -18.54
CA LYS A 380 -8.97 -49.82 -18.09
C LYS A 380 -9.72 -49.97 -16.76
N SER A 381 -9.53 -49.02 -15.84
CA SER A 381 -10.22 -49.01 -14.56
C SER A 381 -11.72 -48.75 -14.72
N CYS A 382 -12.13 -47.82 -15.60
CA CYS A 382 -13.54 -47.65 -15.97
C CYS A 382 -14.14 -48.96 -16.49
N GLU A 383 -13.47 -49.63 -17.43
CA GLU A 383 -13.92 -50.91 -18.00
C GLU A 383 -14.11 -51.97 -16.89
N VAL A 384 -13.17 -52.07 -15.95
CA VAL A 384 -13.26 -53.00 -14.82
C VAL A 384 -14.45 -52.66 -13.93
N MET A 385 -14.62 -51.40 -13.53
CA MET A 385 -15.69 -50.99 -12.64
C MET A 385 -17.07 -51.22 -13.28
N ASP A 386 -17.23 -50.93 -14.57
CA ASP A 386 -18.46 -51.22 -15.32
C ASP A 386 -18.73 -52.73 -15.40
N MET A 387 -17.68 -53.52 -15.60
CA MET A 387 -17.80 -54.98 -15.60
C MET A 387 -18.17 -55.53 -14.23
N LEU A 388 -17.66 -54.97 -13.13
CA LEU A 388 -18.02 -55.35 -11.77
C LEU A 388 -19.47 -55.03 -11.45
N THR A 389 -19.97 -53.84 -11.82
CA THR A 389 -21.39 -53.50 -11.68
C THR A 389 -22.25 -54.49 -12.46
N TYR A 390 -21.92 -54.76 -13.73
CA TYR A 390 -22.63 -55.75 -14.55
C TYR A 390 -22.63 -57.15 -13.91
N VAL A 391 -21.47 -57.61 -13.44
CA VAL A 391 -21.35 -58.93 -12.80
C VAL A 391 -22.15 -58.98 -11.50
N SER A 392 -22.15 -57.91 -10.71
CA SER A 392 -22.96 -57.83 -9.48
C SER A 392 -24.46 -57.98 -9.80
N ASP A 393 -24.98 -57.18 -10.73
CA ASP A 393 -26.40 -57.21 -11.11
C ASP A 393 -26.82 -58.57 -11.65
N GLN A 394 -26.01 -59.13 -12.56
CA GLN A 394 -26.32 -60.42 -13.16
C GLN A 394 -26.19 -61.57 -12.16
N THR A 395 -25.22 -61.54 -11.25
CA THR A 395 -25.09 -62.57 -10.21
C THR A 395 -26.20 -62.49 -9.17
N ARG A 396 -26.68 -61.29 -8.81
CA ARG A 396 -27.88 -61.11 -7.98
C ARG A 396 -29.13 -61.67 -8.65
N SER A 397 -29.39 -61.26 -9.89
CA SER A 397 -30.53 -61.76 -10.68
C SER A 397 -30.49 -63.29 -10.80
N LEU A 398 -29.31 -63.84 -11.12
CA LEU A 398 -29.09 -65.26 -11.21
C LEU A 398 -29.32 -65.98 -9.87
N ASN A 399 -28.78 -65.46 -8.76
CA ASN A 399 -28.94 -66.05 -7.42
C ASN A 399 -30.41 -66.05 -6.98
N THR A 400 -31.16 -64.97 -7.22
CA THR A 400 -32.60 -64.91 -6.94
C THR A 400 -33.35 -65.98 -7.73
N LYS A 401 -33.06 -66.10 -9.04
CA LYS A 401 -33.69 -67.13 -9.87
C LYS A 401 -33.32 -68.55 -9.42
N MET A 402 -32.06 -68.79 -9.05
CA MET A 402 -31.62 -70.07 -8.51
C MET A 402 -32.28 -70.40 -7.17
N LYS A 403 -32.46 -69.42 -6.27
CA LYS A 403 -33.19 -69.61 -5.01
C LYS A 403 -34.63 -70.02 -5.25
N ASN A 404 -35.33 -69.35 -6.16
CA ASN A 404 -36.72 -69.65 -6.49
C ASN A 404 -36.87 -71.05 -7.09
N VAL A 405 -36.01 -71.41 -8.06
CA VAL A 405 -35.97 -72.77 -8.63
C VAL A 405 -35.65 -73.80 -7.52
N GLY A 406 -34.67 -73.50 -6.66
CA GLY A 406 -34.27 -74.37 -5.56
C GLY A 406 -35.36 -74.58 -4.51
N SER A 407 -36.11 -73.55 -4.12
CA SER A 407 -37.22 -73.68 -3.17
C SER A 407 -38.36 -74.54 -3.72
N THR A 408 -38.70 -74.37 -5.01
CA THR A 408 -39.73 -75.20 -5.65
C THR A 408 -39.25 -76.64 -5.80
N LEU A 409 -37.99 -76.88 -6.19
CA LEU A 409 -37.43 -78.23 -6.26
C LEU A 409 -37.41 -78.92 -4.89
N LYS A 410 -37.08 -78.19 -3.81
CA LYS A 410 -37.09 -78.73 -2.43
C LYS A 410 -38.47 -79.19 -1.98
N ALA A 411 -39.54 -78.46 -2.32
CA ALA A 411 -40.90 -78.85 -1.98
C ALA A 411 -41.32 -80.18 -2.65
N PHE A 412 -40.76 -80.51 -3.82
CA PHE A 412 -41.01 -81.77 -4.52
C PHE A 412 -40.16 -82.95 -4.05
N ASN A 413 -39.10 -82.71 -3.26
CA ASN A 413 -38.30 -83.78 -2.67
C ASN A 413 -39.12 -84.66 -1.70
N LEU A 414 -40.29 -84.20 -1.27
CA LEU A 414 -41.22 -84.90 -0.38
C LEU A 414 -42.10 -85.94 -1.10
N ILE A 415 -42.08 -86.00 -2.44
CA ILE A 415 -42.88 -86.94 -3.23
C ILE A 415 -42.01 -88.15 -3.64
N PRO A 416 -42.42 -89.41 -3.39
CA PRO A 416 -41.66 -90.60 -3.79
C PRO A 416 -41.35 -90.64 -5.29
N ILE A 417 -40.17 -91.18 -5.68
CA ILE A 417 -39.62 -91.28 -7.05
C ILE A 417 -39.31 -89.92 -7.72
N VAL A 418 -40.26 -88.98 -7.70
CA VAL A 418 -40.08 -87.59 -8.14
C VAL A 418 -38.98 -86.92 -7.32
N GLY A 419 -38.95 -87.19 -6.02
CA GLY A 419 -37.99 -86.67 -5.06
C GLY A 419 -36.54 -87.07 -5.33
N THR A 420 -36.30 -88.23 -5.94
CA THR A 420 -34.94 -88.67 -6.32
C THR A 420 -34.41 -87.83 -7.50
N VAL A 421 -35.23 -87.61 -8.53
CA VAL A 421 -34.83 -86.82 -9.72
C VAL A 421 -34.75 -85.33 -9.39
N SER A 422 -35.73 -84.79 -8.66
CA SER A 422 -35.67 -83.41 -8.16
C SER A 422 -34.51 -83.21 -7.18
N GLY A 423 -34.19 -84.22 -6.37
CA GLY A 423 -33.07 -84.24 -5.44
C GLY A 423 -31.71 -84.13 -6.14
N VAL A 424 -31.49 -84.88 -7.23
CA VAL A 424 -30.25 -84.79 -8.03
C VAL A 424 -30.10 -83.42 -8.69
N THR A 425 -31.16 -82.90 -9.29
CA THR A 425 -31.18 -81.57 -9.92
C THR A 425 -31.03 -80.45 -8.89
N SER A 426 -31.66 -80.58 -7.72
CA SER A 426 -31.54 -79.67 -6.58
C SER A 426 -30.12 -79.68 -6.01
N LYS A 427 -29.47 -80.84 -5.89
CA LYS A 427 -28.07 -80.95 -5.47
C LYS A 427 -27.13 -80.28 -6.48
N SER A 428 -27.32 -80.53 -7.78
CA SER A 428 -26.54 -79.87 -8.84
C SER A 428 -26.74 -78.35 -8.85
N LEU A 429 -27.98 -77.86 -8.67
CA LEU A 429 -28.29 -76.44 -8.54
C LEU A 429 -27.62 -75.83 -7.30
N SER A 430 -27.69 -76.51 -6.15
CA SER A 430 -27.08 -76.06 -4.90
C SER A 430 -25.56 -75.91 -5.00
N ILE A 431 -24.89 -76.87 -5.66
CA ILE A 431 -23.43 -76.81 -5.93
C ILE A 431 -23.08 -75.58 -6.77
N ALA A 432 -23.87 -75.27 -7.81
CA ALA A 432 -23.64 -74.10 -8.64
C ALA A 432 -24.04 -72.78 -7.93
N GLN A 433 -25.08 -72.81 -7.09
CA GLN A 433 -25.61 -71.65 -6.39
C GLN A 433 -24.70 -71.19 -5.24
N LYS A 434 -24.13 -72.10 -4.45
CA LYS A 434 -23.39 -71.75 -3.21
C LYS A 434 -22.26 -70.73 -3.46
N PRO A 435 -21.37 -70.88 -4.46
CA PRO A 435 -20.36 -69.87 -4.78
C PRO A 435 -20.98 -68.53 -5.22
N ILE A 436 -22.02 -68.56 -6.05
CA ILE A 436 -22.71 -67.36 -6.55
C ILE A 436 -23.38 -66.60 -5.40
N GLY A 437 -24.06 -67.30 -4.50
CA GLY A 437 -24.66 -66.73 -3.30
C GLY A 437 -23.62 -66.09 -2.37
N GLY A 438 -22.44 -66.73 -2.24
CA GLY A 438 -21.31 -66.18 -1.51
C GLY A 438 -20.74 -64.90 -2.13
N LEU A 439 -20.69 -64.82 -3.46
CA LEU A 439 -20.27 -63.62 -4.19
C LEU A 439 -21.31 -62.50 -4.08
N VAL A 440 -22.60 -62.80 -4.20
CA VAL A 440 -23.70 -61.83 -3.97
C VAL A 440 -23.65 -61.26 -2.56
N GLY A 441 -23.41 -62.11 -1.56
CA GLY A 441 -23.21 -61.66 -0.17
C GLY A 441 -22.07 -60.65 -0.06
N LYS A 442 -20.94 -60.92 -0.72
CA LYS A 442 -19.79 -60.00 -0.75
C LYS A 442 -20.14 -58.69 -1.46
N PHE A 443 -20.79 -58.74 -2.63
CA PHE A 443 -21.23 -57.55 -3.36
C PHE A 443 -22.17 -56.68 -2.53
N ASN A 444 -23.15 -57.25 -1.83
CA ASN A 444 -24.06 -56.50 -0.96
C ASN A 444 -23.33 -55.74 0.15
N THR A 445 -22.18 -56.24 0.63
CA THR A 445 -21.37 -55.57 1.65
C THR A 445 -20.50 -54.44 1.09
N ILE A 446 -20.03 -54.54 -0.16
CA ILE A 446 -18.98 -53.65 -0.67
C ILE A 446 -19.44 -52.67 -1.76
N GLU A 447 -20.56 -52.95 -2.43
CA GLU A 447 -20.90 -52.24 -3.66
C GLU A 447 -21.21 -50.76 -3.42
N LYS A 448 -22.21 -50.49 -2.58
CA LYS A 448 -22.58 -49.12 -2.19
C LYS A 448 -21.44 -48.36 -1.49
N PRO A 449 -20.73 -48.92 -0.50
CA PRO A 449 -19.70 -48.14 0.22
C PRO A 449 -18.39 -47.99 -0.56
N PHE A 450 -18.06 -48.88 -1.50
CA PHE A 450 -16.74 -48.89 -2.16
C PHE A 450 -16.79 -48.98 -3.68
N ILE A 451 -17.58 -49.86 -4.30
CA ILE A 451 -17.60 -50.02 -5.77
C ILE A 451 -18.18 -48.76 -6.44
N ASP A 452 -19.39 -48.33 -6.08
CA ASP A 452 -20.04 -47.18 -6.74
C ASP A 452 -19.25 -45.88 -6.53
N PRO A 453 -18.74 -45.57 -5.31
CA PRO A 453 -17.87 -44.41 -5.10
C PRO A 453 -16.56 -44.50 -5.87
N THR A 454 -15.94 -45.69 -5.96
CA THR A 454 -14.70 -45.89 -6.73
C THR A 454 -14.95 -45.69 -8.22
N LYS A 455 -16.05 -46.22 -8.76
CA LYS A 455 -16.46 -46.03 -10.16
C LYS A 455 -16.61 -44.54 -10.48
N THR A 456 -17.31 -43.81 -9.62
CA THR A 456 -17.50 -42.36 -9.74
C THR A 456 -16.15 -41.62 -9.69
N ALA A 457 -15.26 -41.98 -8.77
CA ALA A 457 -13.94 -41.38 -8.64
C ALA A 457 -13.06 -41.63 -9.87
N VAL A 458 -13.00 -42.86 -10.38
CA VAL A 458 -12.25 -43.20 -11.60
C VAL A 458 -12.79 -42.44 -12.82
N HIS A 459 -14.12 -42.35 -12.98
CA HIS A 459 -14.73 -41.59 -14.08
C HIS A 459 -14.39 -40.09 -14.00
N ASN A 460 -14.42 -39.53 -12.78
CA ASN A 460 -14.00 -38.16 -12.53
C ASN A 460 -12.53 -37.90 -12.90
N VAL A 461 -11.63 -38.86 -12.61
CA VAL A 461 -10.23 -38.77 -13.06
C VAL A 461 -10.12 -38.88 -14.58
N LYS A 462 -10.95 -39.70 -15.23
CA LYS A 462 -10.99 -39.78 -16.70
C LYS A 462 -11.26 -38.40 -17.31
N VAL A 463 -12.32 -37.74 -16.86
CA VAL A 463 -12.67 -36.39 -17.32
C VAL A 463 -11.52 -35.41 -17.09
N ALA A 464 -10.88 -35.45 -15.91
CA ALA A 464 -9.75 -34.57 -15.62
C ALA A 464 -8.50 -34.86 -16.48
N VAL A 465 -8.17 -36.14 -16.72
CA VAL A 465 -7.04 -36.55 -17.57
C VAL A 465 -7.28 -36.19 -19.04
N ASP A 466 -8.50 -36.34 -19.54
CA ASP A 466 -8.85 -35.92 -20.90
C ASP A 466 -8.82 -34.38 -21.03
N GLY A 467 -9.26 -33.64 -20.02
CA GLY A 467 -9.07 -32.17 -19.96
C GLY A 467 -7.59 -31.76 -19.95
N LEU A 468 -6.76 -32.45 -19.17
CA LEU A 468 -5.31 -32.22 -19.12
C LEU A 468 -4.62 -32.37 -20.48
N LYS A 469 -5.08 -33.30 -21.34
CA LYS A 469 -4.54 -33.44 -22.71
C LYS A 469 -4.71 -32.15 -23.51
N GLY A 470 -5.87 -31.50 -23.42
CA GLY A 470 -6.13 -30.22 -24.09
C GLY A 470 -5.22 -29.10 -23.59
N VAL A 471 -5.09 -28.96 -22.27
CA VAL A 471 -4.25 -27.91 -21.67
C VAL A 471 -2.76 -28.10 -21.96
N VAL A 472 -2.29 -29.36 -22.05
CA VAL A 472 -0.89 -29.66 -22.42
C VAL A 472 -0.55 -29.24 -23.85
N VAL A 473 -1.52 -29.29 -24.78
CA VAL A 473 -1.29 -28.77 -26.14
C VAL A 473 -1.05 -27.26 -26.09
N THR A 474 -1.94 -26.49 -25.47
CA THR A 474 -1.80 -25.02 -25.41
C THR A 474 -0.58 -24.58 -24.59
N THR A 475 -0.17 -25.35 -23.59
CA THR A 475 1.04 -25.06 -22.80
C THR A 475 2.30 -25.12 -23.66
N LYS A 476 2.35 -26.05 -24.62
CA LYS A 476 3.48 -26.18 -25.54
C LYS A 476 3.74 -24.88 -26.29
N ASP A 477 2.68 -24.26 -26.78
CA ASP A 477 2.75 -23.04 -27.58
C ASP A 477 3.19 -21.85 -26.72
N VAL A 478 2.67 -21.75 -25.49
CA VAL A 478 3.09 -20.73 -24.52
C VAL A 478 4.57 -20.88 -24.17
N LEU A 479 5.06 -22.10 -23.97
CA LEU A 479 6.48 -22.36 -23.70
C LEU A 479 7.35 -22.02 -24.92
N LYS A 480 6.95 -22.43 -26.14
CA LYS A 480 7.66 -22.07 -27.39
C LYS A 480 7.73 -20.55 -27.56
N LYS A 481 6.63 -19.84 -27.34
CA LYS A 481 6.59 -18.37 -27.39
C LYS A 481 7.50 -17.75 -26.33
N SER A 482 7.50 -18.29 -25.12
CA SER A 482 8.39 -17.86 -24.03
C SER A 482 9.86 -18.01 -24.43
N GLU A 483 10.23 -19.13 -25.05
CA GLU A 483 11.60 -19.41 -25.50
C GLU A 483 12.07 -18.44 -26.57
N VAL A 484 11.24 -18.21 -27.59
CA VAL A 484 11.56 -17.24 -28.64
C VAL A 484 11.71 -15.83 -28.04
N THR A 485 10.78 -15.43 -27.16
CA THR A 485 10.87 -14.13 -26.46
C THR A 485 12.17 -14.01 -25.68
N VAL A 486 12.53 -15.04 -24.90
CA VAL A 486 13.75 -15.06 -24.08
C VAL A 486 15.03 -15.07 -24.91
N ALA A 487 14.99 -15.65 -26.12
CA ALA A 487 16.12 -15.66 -27.04
C ALA A 487 16.36 -14.29 -27.68
N THR A 488 15.31 -13.53 -27.99
CA THR A 488 15.41 -12.26 -28.71
C THR A 488 15.50 -11.03 -27.81
N ILE A 489 14.94 -11.11 -26.59
CA ILE A 489 14.81 -9.96 -25.68
C ILE A 489 16.14 -9.28 -25.32
N ASP A 490 17.26 -10.02 -25.25
CA ASP A 490 18.59 -9.44 -25.00
C ASP A 490 19.00 -8.44 -26.11
N ASP A 491 18.57 -8.67 -27.35
CA ASP A 491 18.77 -7.73 -28.46
C ASP A 491 17.70 -6.64 -28.48
N CYS A 492 16.45 -7.00 -28.17
CA CYS A 492 15.33 -6.07 -28.14
C CYS A 492 15.51 -4.95 -27.10
N ILE A 493 16.06 -5.25 -25.92
CA ILE A 493 16.24 -4.23 -24.87
C ILE A 493 17.26 -3.15 -25.28
N LYS A 494 18.14 -3.44 -26.25
CA LYS A 494 19.11 -2.48 -26.80
C LYS A 494 18.45 -1.32 -27.53
N THR A 495 17.22 -1.50 -28.02
CA THR A 495 16.47 -0.47 -28.76
C THR A 495 15.74 0.50 -27.82
N LEU A 496 15.62 0.16 -26.53
CA LEU A 496 14.90 0.96 -25.55
C LEU A 496 15.69 2.23 -25.18
N LYS A 497 15.00 3.37 -25.22
CA LYS A 497 15.58 4.69 -24.90
C LYS A 497 15.01 5.32 -23.64
N LYS A 498 13.90 4.78 -23.09
CA LYS A 498 13.17 5.36 -21.97
C LYS A 498 13.20 4.45 -20.76
N GLU A 499 13.52 5.01 -19.59
CA GLU A 499 13.50 4.31 -18.29
C GLU A 499 12.17 3.59 -18.02
N ASN A 500 11.04 4.22 -18.33
CA ASN A 500 9.73 3.62 -18.10
C ASN A 500 9.51 2.33 -18.91
N ASP A 501 10.09 2.23 -20.10
CA ASP A 501 9.93 1.05 -20.95
C ASP A 501 10.80 -0.11 -20.42
N PHE A 502 12.00 0.18 -19.91
CA PHE A 502 12.79 -0.80 -19.16
C PHE A 502 12.06 -1.34 -17.93
N LYS A 503 11.46 -0.47 -17.11
CA LYS A 503 10.70 -0.88 -15.92
C LYS A 503 9.49 -1.75 -16.27
N LYS A 504 8.79 -1.43 -17.38
CA LYS A 504 7.68 -2.25 -17.89
C LYS A 504 8.16 -3.65 -18.29
N VAL A 505 9.28 -3.74 -18.99
CA VAL A 505 9.88 -5.02 -19.40
C VAL A 505 10.33 -5.83 -18.19
N GLU A 506 11.06 -5.22 -17.24
CA GLU A 506 11.49 -5.86 -16.00
C GLU A 506 10.30 -6.42 -15.20
N GLY A 507 9.25 -5.60 -15.01
CA GLY A 507 8.04 -6.02 -14.32
C GLY A 507 7.32 -7.17 -15.02
N ALA A 508 7.24 -7.14 -16.36
CA ALA A 508 6.64 -8.22 -17.13
C ALA A 508 7.46 -9.52 -17.03
N ILE A 509 8.79 -9.46 -17.09
CA ILE A 509 9.67 -10.63 -16.90
C ILE A 509 9.45 -11.25 -15.51
N LYS A 510 9.34 -10.42 -14.46
CA LYS A 510 9.08 -10.88 -13.09
C LYS A 510 7.75 -11.65 -12.97
N GLU A 511 6.69 -11.16 -13.60
CA GLU A 511 5.39 -11.84 -13.62
C GLU A 511 5.43 -13.14 -14.44
N VAL A 512 6.12 -13.16 -15.59
CA VAL A 512 6.34 -14.42 -16.34
C VAL A 512 7.11 -15.42 -15.48
N ASN A 513 8.16 -14.98 -14.79
CA ASN A 513 8.96 -15.80 -13.87
C ASN A 513 8.09 -16.44 -12.78
N LYS A 514 7.23 -15.65 -12.15
CA LYS A 514 6.28 -16.12 -11.12
C LYS A 514 5.29 -17.13 -11.71
N GLY A 515 4.76 -16.86 -12.91
CA GLY A 515 3.86 -17.76 -13.62
C GLY A 515 4.51 -19.11 -13.94
N LEU A 516 5.75 -19.11 -14.45
CA LEU A 516 6.50 -20.33 -14.77
C LEU A 516 6.79 -21.19 -13.54
N LYS A 517 7.23 -20.57 -12.43
CA LYS A 517 7.43 -21.30 -11.16
C LYS A 517 6.14 -21.95 -10.68
N GLY A 518 5.04 -21.19 -10.66
CA GLY A 518 3.72 -21.71 -10.28
C GLY A 518 3.30 -22.88 -11.17
N ALA A 519 3.43 -22.74 -12.50
CA ALA A 519 3.12 -23.81 -13.44
C ALA A 519 3.98 -25.07 -13.21
N SER A 520 5.30 -24.91 -13.05
CA SER A 520 6.23 -26.01 -12.76
C SER A 520 5.85 -26.78 -11.49
N ASP A 521 5.52 -26.08 -10.40
CA ASP A 521 5.13 -26.72 -9.14
C ASP A 521 3.78 -27.45 -9.26
N GLN A 522 2.81 -26.88 -9.98
CA GLN A 522 1.54 -27.58 -10.26
C GLN A 522 1.74 -28.82 -11.14
N MET A 523 2.58 -28.76 -12.17
CA MET A 523 2.91 -29.92 -13.00
C MET A 523 3.56 -31.04 -12.17
N ARG A 524 4.45 -30.70 -11.23
CA ARG A 524 5.09 -31.68 -10.32
C ARG A 524 4.06 -32.34 -9.39
N SER A 525 3.15 -31.54 -8.82
CA SER A 525 2.04 -32.04 -7.98
C SER A 525 1.10 -32.96 -8.76
N LEU A 526 0.73 -32.56 -9.99
CA LEU A 526 -0.08 -33.36 -10.90
C LEU A 526 0.59 -34.69 -11.22
N ASN A 527 1.86 -34.67 -11.61
CA ASN A 527 2.61 -35.88 -11.95
C ASN A 527 2.69 -36.87 -10.77
N SER A 528 2.87 -36.38 -9.54
CA SER A 528 2.87 -37.20 -8.32
C SER A 528 1.49 -37.83 -8.05
N SER A 529 0.42 -37.03 -8.16
CA SER A 529 -0.96 -37.49 -7.94
C SER A 529 -1.40 -38.51 -9.00
N LEU A 530 -1.08 -38.25 -10.27
CA LEU A 530 -1.30 -39.16 -11.40
C LEU A 530 -0.54 -40.48 -11.21
N THR A 531 0.67 -40.43 -10.69
CA THR A 531 1.47 -41.63 -10.39
C THR A 531 0.85 -42.49 -9.31
N THR A 532 0.35 -41.87 -8.25
CA THR A 532 -0.32 -42.60 -7.16
C THR A 532 -1.65 -43.17 -7.63
N PHE A 533 -2.43 -42.40 -8.41
CA PHE A 533 -3.66 -42.89 -9.02
C PHE A 533 -3.41 -44.11 -9.92
N GLU A 534 -2.37 -44.08 -10.77
CA GLU A 534 -2.04 -45.21 -11.66
C GLU A 534 -1.78 -46.51 -10.88
N LYS A 535 -1.09 -46.44 -9.74
CA LYS A 535 -0.86 -47.62 -8.89
C LYS A 535 -2.19 -48.23 -8.43
N GLY A 536 -3.12 -47.41 -7.96
CA GLY A 536 -4.47 -47.86 -7.59
C GLY A 536 -5.27 -48.40 -8.79
N ALA A 537 -5.21 -47.73 -9.93
CA ALA A 537 -5.83 -48.18 -11.18
C ALA A 537 -5.30 -49.56 -11.64
N LYS A 538 -3.99 -49.78 -11.57
CA LYS A 538 -3.35 -51.07 -11.85
C LYS A 538 -3.78 -52.15 -10.86
N ALA A 539 -3.94 -51.80 -9.58
CA ALA A 539 -4.47 -52.72 -8.58
C ALA A 539 -5.92 -53.12 -8.88
N LEU A 540 -6.78 -52.20 -9.34
CA LEU A 540 -8.13 -52.55 -9.79
C LEU A 540 -8.12 -53.49 -11.01
N ALA A 541 -7.16 -53.34 -11.92
CA ALA A 541 -7.08 -54.12 -13.15
C ALA A 541 -7.01 -55.65 -12.92
N VAL A 542 -6.53 -56.10 -11.75
CA VAL A 542 -6.43 -57.54 -11.40
C VAL A 542 -7.79 -58.25 -11.33
N MET A 543 -8.88 -57.49 -11.20
CA MET A 543 -10.25 -58.02 -11.17
C MET A 543 -10.84 -58.24 -12.57
N HIS A 544 -10.23 -57.68 -13.63
CA HIS A 544 -10.74 -57.75 -15.00
C HIS A 544 -10.93 -59.20 -15.47
N ASN A 545 -9.88 -60.02 -15.34
CA ASN A 545 -9.89 -61.41 -15.79
C ASN A 545 -10.93 -62.27 -15.04
N PRO A 546 -10.97 -62.29 -13.69
CA PRO A 546 -12.03 -62.96 -12.94
C PRO A 546 -13.45 -62.51 -13.34
N ALA A 547 -13.68 -61.19 -13.45
CA ALA A 547 -14.99 -60.65 -13.82
C ALA A 547 -15.40 -61.06 -15.24
N LYS A 548 -14.46 -61.08 -16.20
CA LYS A 548 -14.68 -61.54 -17.57
C LYS A 548 -15.03 -63.03 -17.62
N LYS A 549 -14.34 -63.88 -16.85
CA LYS A 549 -14.67 -65.32 -16.72
C LYS A 549 -16.10 -65.52 -16.21
N ILE A 550 -16.50 -64.75 -15.19
CA ILE A 550 -17.88 -64.79 -14.66
C ILE A 550 -18.88 -64.32 -15.70
N LYS A 551 -18.65 -63.17 -16.35
CA LYS A 551 -19.52 -62.66 -17.43
C LYS A 551 -19.80 -63.72 -18.49
N ASN A 552 -18.77 -64.45 -18.93
CA ASN A 552 -18.92 -65.54 -19.91
C ASN A 552 -19.61 -66.78 -19.31
N GLY A 553 -19.31 -67.12 -18.06
CA GLY A 553 -19.92 -68.24 -17.34
C GLY A 553 -21.42 -68.07 -17.05
N LEU A 554 -21.85 -66.84 -16.77
CA LEU A 554 -23.26 -66.49 -16.56
C LEU A 554 -24.14 -66.87 -17.78
N GLY A 555 -23.61 -66.71 -19.00
CA GLY A 555 -24.32 -67.14 -20.21
C GLY A 555 -24.52 -68.66 -20.31
N LYS A 556 -23.56 -69.45 -19.81
CA LYS A 556 -23.59 -70.92 -19.85
C LYS A 556 -24.60 -71.52 -18.87
N ILE A 557 -24.78 -70.90 -17.70
CA ILE A 557 -25.70 -71.37 -16.66
C ILE A 557 -27.14 -70.89 -16.85
N LYS A 558 -27.33 -69.78 -17.57
CA LYS A 558 -28.65 -69.21 -17.86
C LYS A 558 -29.56 -70.20 -18.61
N LYS A 559 -29.07 -70.86 -19.66
CA LYS A 559 -29.87 -71.81 -20.45
C LYS A 559 -30.39 -73.01 -19.62
N PRO A 560 -29.57 -73.75 -18.86
CA PRO A 560 -30.05 -74.79 -17.95
C PRO A 560 -31.02 -74.24 -16.90
N LEU A 561 -30.78 -73.04 -16.36
CA LEU A 561 -31.65 -72.43 -15.36
C LEU A 561 -32.99 -71.96 -15.91
N ASP A 562 -33.04 -71.47 -17.14
CA ASP A 562 -34.30 -71.13 -17.81
C ASP A 562 -35.14 -72.39 -18.07
N LYS A 563 -34.50 -73.50 -18.49
CA LYS A 563 -35.18 -74.80 -18.61
C LYS A 563 -35.71 -75.26 -17.26
N ALA A 564 -34.88 -75.22 -16.22
CA ALA A 564 -35.29 -75.59 -14.87
C ALA A 564 -36.41 -74.69 -14.34
N SER A 565 -36.35 -73.39 -14.62
CA SER A 565 -37.38 -72.41 -14.22
C SER A 565 -38.72 -72.69 -14.88
N LYS A 566 -38.75 -73.07 -16.17
CA LYS A 566 -39.98 -73.49 -16.86
C LYS A 566 -40.56 -74.76 -16.23
N VAL A 567 -39.70 -75.73 -15.96
CA VAL A 567 -40.09 -76.98 -15.29
C VAL A 567 -40.61 -76.70 -13.88
N THR A 568 -39.94 -75.85 -13.10
CA THR A 568 -40.40 -75.47 -11.76
C THR A 568 -41.69 -74.63 -11.77
N HIS A 569 -41.99 -73.89 -12.84
CA HIS A 569 -43.27 -73.17 -12.94
C HIS A 569 -44.44 -74.13 -13.09
N GLU A 570 -44.30 -75.17 -13.93
CA GLU A 570 -45.29 -76.24 -14.03
C GLU A 570 -45.43 -77.03 -12.72
N MET A 571 -44.30 -77.24 -12.03
CA MET A 571 -44.27 -77.82 -10.68
C MET A 571 -45.00 -76.95 -9.65
N ASP A 572 -44.79 -75.63 -9.67
CA ASP A 572 -45.46 -74.69 -8.77
C ASP A 572 -46.98 -74.67 -9.01
N LYS A 573 -47.44 -74.75 -10.27
CA LYS A 573 -48.87 -74.94 -10.59
C LYS A 573 -49.43 -76.23 -9.98
N VAL A 574 -48.67 -77.32 -10.05
CA VAL A 574 -49.06 -78.61 -9.45
C VAL A 574 -49.11 -78.51 -7.91
N LEU A 575 -48.15 -77.83 -7.27
CA LEU A 575 -48.14 -77.61 -5.82
C LEU A 575 -49.27 -76.72 -5.30
N LYS A 576 -49.68 -75.73 -6.11
CA LYS A 576 -50.75 -74.79 -5.77
C LYS A 576 -52.15 -75.33 -6.08
N LYS A 577 -52.27 -76.44 -6.81
CA LYS A 577 -53.56 -77.07 -7.08
C LYS A 577 -54.19 -77.53 -5.77
N GLU A 578 -55.41 -77.07 -5.54
CA GLU A 578 -56.20 -77.42 -4.36
C GLU A 578 -56.97 -78.71 -4.61
N PHE A 579 -56.99 -79.56 -3.60
CA PHE A 579 -57.75 -80.80 -3.60
C PHE A 579 -58.52 -80.88 -2.30
N GLU A 580 -59.70 -81.50 -2.37
CA GLU A 580 -60.56 -81.67 -1.21
C GLU A 580 -60.21 -82.99 -0.52
N VAL A 581 -59.74 -82.89 0.72
CA VAL A 581 -59.33 -84.05 1.50
C VAL A 581 -59.98 -83.94 2.87
N LEU A 582 -60.81 -84.93 3.22
CA LEU A 582 -61.59 -84.95 4.46
C LEU A 582 -62.44 -83.68 4.66
N GLY A 583 -63.07 -83.18 3.58
CA GLY A 583 -63.97 -82.03 3.59
C GLY A 583 -63.30 -80.64 3.71
N LYS A 584 -61.96 -80.56 3.62
CA LYS A 584 -61.21 -79.29 3.57
C LYS A 584 -60.43 -79.15 2.27
N LYS A 585 -60.48 -77.97 1.65
CA LYS A 585 -59.61 -77.62 0.50
C LYS A 585 -58.20 -77.36 1.00
N LEU A 586 -57.27 -78.20 0.58
CA LEU A 586 -55.85 -78.09 0.90
C LEU A 586 -55.05 -78.08 -0.40
N SER A 587 -54.07 -77.17 -0.50
CA SER A 587 -53.10 -77.22 -1.60
C SER A 587 -52.17 -78.42 -1.41
N LEU A 588 -51.70 -79.00 -2.52
CA LEU A 588 -50.72 -80.10 -2.48
C LEU A 588 -49.49 -79.74 -1.65
N HIS A 589 -49.05 -78.47 -1.70
CA HIS A 589 -47.96 -77.99 -0.86
C HIS A 589 -48.26 -78.07 0.65
N LYS A 590 -49.39 -77.52 1.11
CA LYS A 590 -49.79 -77.53 2.52
C LYS A 590 -49.96 -78.97 3.04
N ALA A 591 -50.53 -79.83 2.20
CA ALA A 591 -50.75 -81.22 2.52
C ALA A 591 -49.44 -82.02 2.69
N LEU A 592 -48.46 -81.81 1.79
CA LEU A 592 -47.14 -82.46 1.88
C LEU A 592 -46.33 -81.99 3.10
N THR A 593 -46.57 -80.77 3.59
CA THR A 593 -45.89 -80.23 4.80
C THR A 593 -46.56 -80.58 6.13
N ALA A 594 -47.84 -80.99 6.15
CA ALA A 594 -48.61 -81.18 7.39
C ALA A 594 -48.36 -82.55 8.08
N GLY A 595 -47.88 -83.56 7.36
CA GLY A 595 -47.56 -84.91 7.91
C GLY A 595 -48.78 -85.77 8.32
N GLY A 596 -48.61 -87.09 8.41
CA GLY A 596 -49.63 -88.06 8.87
C GLY A 596 -50.23 -88.97 7.78
N ILE A 597 -51.29 -89.75 8.10
CA ILE A 597 -51.97 -90.75 7.23
C ILE A 597 -52.51 -90.14 5.92
N VAL A 598 -52.76 -88.83 5.92
CA VAL A 598 -53.20 -88.06 4.74
C VAL A 598 -52.09 -87.95 3.67
N ALA A 599 -50.83 -88.16 4.03
CA ALA A 599 -49.69 -88.04 3.12
C ALA A 599 -49.61 -89.13 2.04
N GLU A 600 -50.00 -90.38 2.33
CA GLU A 600 -49.88 -91.49 1.36
C GLU A 600 -50.85 -91.35 0.17
N LYS A 601 -52.13 -91.06 0.42
CA LYS A 601 -53.12 -90.83 -0.65
C LYS A 601 -52.79 -89.58 -1.49
N ILE A 602 -52.22 -88.57 -0.86
CA ILE A 602 -51.82 -87.32 -1.53
C ILE A 602 -50.50 -87.48 -2.29
N ALA A 603 -49.59 -88.33 -1.81
CA ALA A 603 -48.36 -88.68 -2.52
C ALA A 603 -48.65 -89.39 -3.86
N ASP A 604 -49.66 -90.26 -3.93
CA ASP A 604 -50.05 -90.92 -5.19
C ASP A 604 -50.69 -89.95 -6.20
N LEU A 605 -51.55 -89.03 -5.73
CA LEU A 605 -52.09 -87.93 -6.53
C LEU A 605 -50.98 -86.98 -7.03
N GLY A 606 -50.03 -86.65 -6.14
CA GLY A 606 -48.84 -85.87 -6.44
C GLY A 606 -47.94 -86.56 -7.47
N MET A 607 -47.75 -87.89 -7.38
CA MET A 607 -47.00 -88.67 -8.36
C MET A 607 -47.65 -88.65 -9.74
N LYS A 608 -48.98 -88.88 -9.84
CA LYS A 608 -49.70 -88.85 -11.13
C LYS A 608 -49.58 -87.48 -11.79
N ALA A 609 -49.71 -86.40 -11.02
CA ALA A 609 -49.58 -85.03 -11.52
C ALA A 609 -48.11 -84.66 -11.88
N ALA A 610 -47.12 -85.21 -11.17
CA ALA A 610 -45.70 -84.89 -11.39
C ALA A 610 -45.02 -85.77 -12.46
N LYS A 611 -45.60 -86.92 -12.83
CA LYS A 611 -45.01 -87.88 -13.80
C LYS A 611 -44.64 -87.27 -15.17
N PRO A 612 -45.46 -86.39 -15.81
CA PRO A 612 -45.09 -85.74 -17.07
C PRO A 612 -43.89 -84.78 -16.94
N ILE A 613 -43.65 -84.28 -15.72
CA ILE A 613 -42.63 -83.28 -15.39
C ILE A 613 -41.29 -83.98 -15.10
N MET A 614 -41.29 -85.22 -14.58
CA MET A 614 -40.09 -85.98 -14.22
C MET A 614 -39.10 -86.16 -15.37
N ASN A 615 -39.57 -86.44 -16.59
CA ASN A 615 -38.69 -86.63 -17.75
C ASN A 615 -37.95 -85.34 -18.16
N LYS A 616 -38.51 -84.17 -17.81
CA LYS A 616 -37.94 -82.85 -18.10
C LYS A 616 -36.99 -82.35 -16.99
N MET A 617 -36.95 -83.03 -15.84
CA MET A 617 -36.21 -82.59 -14.64
C MET A 617 -34.74 -82.98 -14.60
N LYS A 618 -34.23 -83.85 -15.48
CA LYS A 618 -32.81 -84.29 -15.51
C LYS A 618 -31.89 -83.16 -16.04
N ILE A 619 -31.72 -82.11 -15.26
CA ILE A 619 -30.94 -80.91 -15.63
C ILE A 619 -29.68 -80.85 -14.77
N LYS A 620 -28.51 -80.83 -15.42
CA LYS A 620 -27.23 -80.57 -14.76
C LYS A 620 -26.87 -79.10 -14.91
N PHE A 621 -26.47 -78.48 -13.81
CA PHE A 621 -26.01 -77.10 -13.78
C PHE A 621 -24.48 -77.05 -13.84
N PRO A 622 -23.88 -76.33 -14.81
CA PRO A 622 -22.45 -76.08 -14.79
C PRO A 622 -22.10 -75.11 -13.65
N THR A 623 -20.86 -75.15 -13.17
CA THR A 623 -20.32 -74.12 -12.29
C THR A 623 -20.00 -72.84 -13.08
N VAL A 624 -20.00 -71.69 -12.42
CA VAL A 624 -19.60 -70.41 -13.02
C VAL A 624 -18.12 -70.18 -12.70
N PRO A 625 -17.21 -70.19 -13.70
CA PRO A 625 -15.78 -70.02 -13.46
C PRO A 625 -15.45 -68.60 -12.97
N GLY A 626 -14.44 -68.48 -12.10
CA GLY A 626 -13.91 -67.20 -11.62
C GLY A 626 -14.65 -66.59 -10.42
N VAL A 627 -15.72 -67.22 -9.91
CA VAL A 627 -16.52 -66.73 -8.78
C VAL A 627 -15.70 -66.57 -7.50
N ASP A 628 -14.99 -67.61 -7.08
CA ASP A 628 -14.17 -67.56 -5.86
C ASP A 628 -12.95 -66.65 -6.05
N GLU A 629 -12.35 -66.65 -7.25
CA GLU A 629 -11.23 -65.78 -7.61
C GLU A 629 -11.63 -64.29 -7.51
N LEU A 630 -12.80 -63.92 -8.04
CA LEU A 630 -13.30 -62.55 -7.94
C LEU A 630 -13.65 -62.22 -6.48
N LYS A 631 -14.36 -63.10 -5.78
CA LYS A 631 -14.77 -62.90 -4.39
C LYS A 631 -13.57 -62.59 -3.49
N GLY A 632 -12.46 -63.31 -3.64
CA GLY A 632 -11.23 -63.07 -2.88
C GLY A 632 -10.49 -61.78 -3.25
N LYS A 633 -10.69 -61.26 -4.47
CA LYS A 633 -10.07 -60.01 -4.96
C LYS A 633 -10.91 -58.76 -4.72
N LEU A 634 -12.18 -58.89 -4.35
CA LEU A 634 -13.08 -57.75 -4.17
C LEU A 634 -12.66 -56.79 -3.04
N ASP A 635 -11.88 -57.26 -2.06
CA ASP A 635 -11.33 -56.39 -1.00
C ASP A 635 -10.29 -55.39 -1.53
N VAL A 636 -9.72 -55.62 -2.72
CA VAL A 636 -8.85 -54.65 -3.39
C VAL A 636 -9.58 -53.32 -3.65
N VAL A 637 -10.88 -53.35 -4.00
CA VAL A 637 -11.68 -52.13 -4.19
C VAL A 637 -11.77 -51.33 -2.89
N LYS A 638 -12.01 -52.03 -1.77
CA LYS A 638 -12.09 -51.41 -0.44
C LYS A 638 -10.76 -50.76 -0.07
N ASN A 639 -9.65 -51.47 -0.28
CA ASN A 639 -8.31 -50.98 0.08
C ASN A 639 -7.88 -49.78 -0.78
N GLU A 640 -8.22 -49.77 -2.07
CA GLU A 640 -7.81 -48.70 -2.99
C GLU A 640 -8.78 -47.52 -3.05
N TYR A 641 -10.02 -47.66 -2.56
CA TYR A 641 -11.02 -46.59 -2.63
C TYR A 641 -10.50 -45.26 -2.07
N ASN A 642 -9.91 -45.26 -0.88
CA ASN A 642 -9.41 -44.03 -0.26
C ASN A 642 -8.25 -43.41 -1.06
N ASN A 643 -7.35 -44.25 -1.61
CA ASN A 643 -6.25 -43.79 -2.47
C ASN A 643 -6.79 -43.14 -3.73
N ILE A 644 -7.75 -43.78 -4.41
CA ILE A 644 -8.34 -43.30 -5.65
C ILE A 644 -9.12 -42.01 -5.39
N LYS A 645 -9.96 -41.96 -4.34
CA LYS A 645 -10.74 -40.78 -3.97
C LYS A 645 -9.86 -39.58 -3.65
N MET A 646 -8.86 -39.74 -2.79
CA MET A 646 -7.96 -38.65 -2.40
C MET A 646 -7.20 -38.08 -3.61
N ASN A 647 -6.67 -38.96 -4.46
CA ASN A 647 -5.94 -38.51 -5.65
C ASN A 647 -6.86 -37.90 -6.70
N THR A 648 -8.13 -38.31 -6.78
CA THR A 648 -9.13 -37.68 -7.65
C THR A 648 -9.30 -36.20 -7.31
N THR A 649 -9.46 -35.87 -6.02
CA THR A 649 -9.56 -34.47 -5.56
C THR A 649 -8.29 -33.69 -5.88
N LYS A 650 -7.11 -34.26 -5.55
CA LYS A 650 -5.82 -33.60 -5.83
C LYS A 650 -5.59 -33.33 -7.31
N ILE A 651 -5.96 -34.28 -8.18
CA ILE A 651 -5.85 -34.13 -9.65
C ILE A 651 -6.79 -33.01 -10.12
N LYS A 652 -8.05 -32.97 -9.66
CA LYS A 652 -9.00 -31.89 -10.03
C LYS A 652 -8.52 -30.51 -9.57
N ASP A 653 -8.10 -30.39 -8.32
CA ASP A 653 -7.65 -29.12 -7.76
C ASP A 653 -6.39 -28.59 -8.46
N SER A 654 -5.43 -29.49 -8.73
CA SER A 654 -4.19 -29.13 -9.42
C SER A 654 -4.43 -28.82 -10.90
N TYR A 655 -5.39 -29.49 -11.56
CA TYR A 655 -5.81 -29.19 -12.92
C TYR A 655 -6.39 -27.79 -13.05
N GLN A 656 -7.31 -27.41 -12.16
CA GLN A 656 -7.93 -26.08 -12.19
C GLN A 656 -6.90 -24.96 -11.96
N LYS A 657 -5.95 -25.16 -11.03
CA LYS A 657 -4.87 -24.20 -10.79
C LYS A 657 -3.90 -24.11 -11.96
N TYR A 658 -3.69 -25.22 -12.67
CA TYR A 658 -2.78 -25.29 -13.81
C TYR A 658 -3.30 -24.50 -15.02
N SER A 659 -4.61 -24.50 -15.29
CA SER A 659 -5.18 -23.75 -16.41
C SER A 659 -5.04 -22.24 -16.28
N ASP A 660 -4.97 -21.71 -15.06
CA ASP A 660 -4.96 -20.27 -14.80
C ASP A 660 -3.60 -19.58 -15.11
N PHE A 661 -2.50 -20.34 -15.11
CA PHE A 661 -1.15 -19.78 -15.31
C PHE A 661 -0.85 -19.40 -16.77
N GLN A 662 -1.50 -20.03 -17.74
CA GLN A 662 -1.26 -19.77 -19.17
C GLN A 662 -1.60 -18.33 -19.57
N GLY A 663 -2.70 -17.79 -19.01
CA GLY A 663 -3.13 -16.41 -19.26
C GLY A 663 -2.13 -15.39 -18.72
N ILE A 664 -1.60 -15.63 -17.52
CA ILE A 664 -0.60 -14.75 -16.88
C ILE A 664 0.68 -14.70 -17.71
N ILE A 665 1.19 -15.86 -18.13
CA ILE A 665 2.41 -15.93 -18.94
C ILE A 665 2.19 -15.23 -20.28
N SER A 666 1.13 -15.59 -21.02
CA SER A 666 0.86 -15.05 -22.35
C SER A 666 0.65 -13.54 -22.37
N LYS A 667 -0.13 -13.01 -21.40
CA LYS A 667 -0.37 -11.57 -21.24
C LYS A 667 0.94 -10.80 -21.04
N ASN A 668 1.81 -11.29 -20.16
CA ASN A 668 3.05 -10.59 -19.85
C ASN A 668 4.11 -10.75 -20.95
N LEU A 669 4.14 -11.87 -21.67
CA LEU A 669 4.95 -12.00 -22.89
C LEU A 669 4.53 -10.99 -23.96
N ASN A 670 3.23 -10.83 -24.20
CA ASN A 670 2.73 -9.81 -25.14
C ASN A 670 3.15 -8.41 -24.72
N LYS A 671 3.08 -8.10 -23.42
CA LYS A 671 3.53 -6.81 -22.88
C LYS A 671 5.02 -6.56 -23.13
N ILE A 672 5.87 -7.59 -23.01
CA ILE A 672 7.31 -7.49 -23.35
C ILE A 672 7.47 -7.15 -24.83
N VAL A 673 6.75 -7.85 -25.70
CA VAL A 673 6.76 -7.65 -27.16
C VAL A 673 6.31 -6.24 -27.54
N GLU A 674 5.15 -5.81 -27.04
CA GLU A 674 4.59 -4.49 -27.31
C GLU A 674 5.53 -3.37 -26.83
N THR A 675 6.15 -3.54 -25.65
CA THR A 675 7.05 -2.52 -25.09
C THR A 675 8.37 -2.45 -25.85
N THR A 676 8.87 -3.58 -26.34
CA THR A 676 10.17 -3.65 -27.03
C THR A 676 10.06 -3.48 -28.55
N GLY A 677 8.86 -3.60 -29.13
CA GLY A 677 8.63 -3.56 -30.57
C GLY A 677 9.15 -4.80 -31.32
N CYS A 678 9.60 -5.83 -30.61
CA CYS A 678 10.18 -7.02 -31.24
C CYS A 678 9.12 -7.93 -31.83
N SER A 679 9.04 -7.99 -33.16
CA SER A 679 8.20 -8.93 -33.90
C SER A 679 8.62 -10.36 -33.55
N ILE A 680 7.82 -11.05 -32.73
CA ILE A 680 7.98 -12.50 -32.58
C ILE A 680 7.31 -13.14 -33.80
N HIS A 681 8.08 -13.36 -34.87
CA HIS A 681 7.66 -14.30 -35.90
C HIS A 681 7.71 -15.71 -35.31
N VAL A 682 6.63 -16.12 -34.65
CA VAL A 682 6.34 -17.54 -34.50
C VAL A 682 5.79 -17.96 -35.85
N GLU A 683 6.57 -18.67 -36.67
CA GLU A 683 6.02 -19.42 -37.78
C GLU A 683 4.95 -20.36 -37.19
N GLU A 684 3.69 -19.98 -37.35
CA GLU A 684 2.56 -20.87 -37.18
C GLU A 684 2.65 -21.89 -38.30
N ASN A 685 3.21 -23.06 -38.00
CA ASN A 685 3.03 -24.22 -38.86
C ASN A 685 1.53 -24.55 -38.87
N GLN A 686 0.81 -24.00 -39.85
CA GLN A 686 -0.49 -24.48 -40.30
C GLN A 686 -0.29 -25.87 -40.92
N GLU A 687 -0.17 -26.88 -40.08
CA GLU A 687 -0.45 -28.26 -40.49
C GLU A 687 -1.50 -28.82 -39.52
N VAL A 688 -2.48 -29.50 -40.09
CA VAL A 688 -3.70 -30.07 -39.46
C VAL A 688 -4.93 -29.14 -39.51
N ALA A 689 -5.32 -28.78 -40.74
CA ALA A 689 -6.73 -28.70 -41.15
C ALA A 689 -6.89 -29.25 -42.58
N ALA A 690 -6.33 -30.44 -42.83
CA ALA A 690 -6.59 -31.23 -44.04
C ALA A 690 -6.23 -32.70 -43.80
N LYS A 691 -7.05 -33.40 -42.98
CA LYS A 691 -7.35 -34.84 -43.10
C LYS A 691 -8.49 -35.22 -42.16
#